data_AF-I0KBH5-F1
#
_entry.id   AF-I0KBH5-F1
#
_cell.length_a   1.000
_cell.length_b   1.000
_cell.length_c   1.000
_cell.angle_alpha   90.00
_cell.angle_beta   90.00
_cell.angle_gamma   90.00
#
_symmetry.space_group_name_H-M   'P 1'
#
loop_
_entity.id
_entity.type
_entity.pdbx_description
1 polymer ?
#
loop_
_entity_poly.entity_id
_entity_poly.type
_entity_poly.pdbx_seq_one_letter_code
_entity_poly.pdbx_strand_id
1 'polypeptide(L)'
;MTRLLLSLLCLWCVTALGQSVPGKYAQPMRWYSPRSKVTSANMPAFETSDYTRTYRSWADLANQTQQDSAQIQLVVSLDSVGQQADWASLRRVKRVQQLTLQLPPLLTQSVADSLLAALANWPDLTTVSLAYRSDGSSTQPTISGAGSAGLKQIRRLMLSSANGSALTGVRLFSQAPGIQELALNSIRREDDVVNMGNALTQYRQLRTLHVYGITPKIDLAPLLATLPQLTALQLTNVDQSGTALTQLLTQLPNLRSLSIGAQRNGESLSGLSLKSLGKLDSLGLTLIRQTPVSADSLLGGLRSLRSVSLHGVALSSLDWMADNPDLHAVSLQEGGLPPLTRSLSQLTHLSRLTIESFDTLGQFPEKLTTLPRLRALSIRGGRLGTLPPSLGNLTSLTALTLNNGRLRTVPAELGKLTALTELDLGSNQLTDLPAAVCQLPQLRRLTLANNQLQALPRSLGQLRGLTDLYVARNKLTTLPAELGLCRNLRILMADENPLTSLPDAIGKLDSLRTLHLARTRLLALPNTIGQLTALRNLTLSGGSLRNVPESIGDCRQLTYLQLTDSTLTGLPASFGKLLNLNQLSLGLPHLTALPASFAQLTKVTYLWLNVPDLLALPENLGALTQLNTLHVISRRLIGLPNSVGRLSALRHLQLDGTIDPETNKPAGQLLQLPDSVVYCKNLTTLSVHHQVNFDGADAIRKTTRLPKLATLDLTQCGIGDLADINWKEVPLRSLSLQQNNLRDVPEAILEAPQLTTINLVYNHQLPRAFNRPFWRKEELRVAFVESRLGGAPVADKKPDATLMRAFLSAGFRERQQRNWGEAFAALDNAVLVAPDSLKAVPLSLRAELRLARKDYTLAITDFEQALAAMDKLTQQVLERAGMPAADPMNRVSALWTQLGIARAGAGQHERALTDLDKALQLLPASEAMNLLRAHTTTQKARSLASLRRIADAQASLLKAADVYAAITYAGPSERLTEVELALLANQPARAAAVLEQIRKQTPNLSDYRGGYTTLFDYLKACVDVLTNATTPAQAPITLAEQQRKRPEKIYNWSFDLMETFLPQIGLPSDKVAALTELTNLTKRQAAVVD
;
A
#
# COMPACT_ATOMS: atom_id res chain seq x y z
N MET A 1 28.43 5.04 4.59
CA MET A 1 27.43 5.17 5.68
C MET A 1 25.96 4.98 5.23
N THR A 2 25.69 4.37 4.06
CA THR A 2 24.31 4.11 3.56
C THR A 2 24.10 2.66 3.11
N ARG A 3 24.96 1.73 3.55
CA ARG A 3 24.86 0.28 3.30
C ARG A 3 24.90 -0.59 4.56
N LEU A 4 24.79 0.02 5.75
CA LEU A 4 24.80 -0.70 7.05
C LEU A 4 23.48 -0.56 7.84
N LEU A 5 22.45 0.04 7.23
CA LEU A 5 21.17 0.36 7.88
C LEU A 5 19.97 -0.51 7.43
N LEU A 6 20.18 -1.50 6.55
CA LEU A 6 19.10 -2.39 6.08
C LEU A 6 19.19 -3.85 6.57
N SER A 7 20.26 -4.24 7.28
CA SER A 7 20.44 -5.61 7.79
C SER A 7 19.97 -5.83 9.22
N LEU A 8 19.39 -4.82 9.88
CA LEU A 8 18.93 -4.88 11.29
C LEU A 8 17.40 -4.80 11.47
N LEU A 9 16.61 -4.82 10.39
CA LEU A 9 15.14 -4.68 10.46
C LEU A 9 14.31 -5.96 10.27
N CYS A 10 14.95 -7.14 10.16
CA CYS A 10 14.23 -8.41 9.91
C CYS A 10 14.39 -9.50 10.98
N LEU A 11 14.66 -9.13 12.25
CA LEU A 11 14.72 -10.12 13.33
C LEU A 11 14.06 -9.60 14.61
N TRP A 12 12.74 -9.33 14.59
CA TRP A 12 11.87 -9.28 15.79
C TRP A 12 10.38 -9.10 15.40
N CYS A 13 9.80 -10.11 14.76
CA CYS A 13 8.33 -10.24 14.61
C CYS A 13 7.87 -11.70 14.78
N VAL A 14 8.57 -12.47 15.61
CA VAL A 14 8.11 -13.78 16.05
C VAL A 14 8.18 -13.79 17.58
N THR A 15 7.07 -14.20 18.21
CA THR A 15 6.78 -14.29 19.65
C THR A 15 5.86 -13.21 20.24
N ALA A 16 4.65 -13.07 19.67
CA ALA A 16 3.46 -12.80 20.46
C ALA A 16 2.27 -13.59 19.88
N LEU A 17 1.54 -14.27 20.77
CA LEU A 17 0.31 -15.05 20.55
C LEU A 17 0.48 -16.53 20.16
N GLY A 18 1.05 -17.30 21.09
CA GLY A 18 0.50 -18.62 21.38
C GLY A 18 -0.72 -18.46 22.30
N GLN A 19 -1.92 -18.51 21.74
CA GLN A 19 -3.13 -18.90 22.46
C GLN A 19 -3.68 -20.15 21.79
N SER A 20 -3.64 -21.27 22.51
CA SER A 20 -4.45 -22.45 22.23
C SER A 20 -5.89 -22.16 22.67
N VAL A 21 -6.79 -22.08 21.69
CA VAL A 21 -8.24 -22.28 21.90
C VAL A 21 -8.64 -23.49 21.05
N PRO A 22 -9.18 -24.57 21.63
CA PRO A 22 -9.71 -25.67 20.85
C PRO A 22 -11.15 -25.33 20.42
N GLY A 23 -11.41 -25.27 19.11
CA GLY A 23 -12.80 -25.19 18.63
C GLY A 23 -12.98 -24.61 17.24
N LYS A 24 -13.18 -25.50 16.26
CA LYS A 24 -13.94 -25.35 15.00
C LYS A 24 -14.19 -23.92 14.47
N TYR A 25 -13.40 -23.48 13.48
CA TYR A 25 -13.84 -22.48 12.50
C TYR A 25 -13.40 -22.89 11.09
N ALA A 26 -14.37 -23.25 10.25
CA ALA A 26 -14.16 -23.40 8.81
C ALA A 26 -14.10 -22.01 8.17
N GLN A 27 -13.08 -21.76 7.35
CA GLN A 27 -12.85 -20.50 6.63
C GLN A 27 -13.94 -20.25 5.56
N PRO A 28 -14.23 -18.97 5.22
CA PRO A 28 -15.24 -18.61 4.23
C PRO A 28 -14.81 -18.92 2.77
N MET A 29 -15.65 -19.67 2.05
CA MET A 29 -15.47 -19.99 0.62
C MET A 29 -16.05 -18.90 -0.27
N ARG A 30 -15.36 -18.55 -1.36
CA ARG A 30 -15.77 -17.48 -2.30
C ARG A 30 -15.90 -18.04 -3.72
N TRP A 31 -16.99 -17.70 -4.42
CA TRP A 31 -17.12 -17.98 -5.86
C TRP A 31 -17.73 -16.81 -6.63
N TYR A 32 -17.59 -16.86 -7.96
CA TYR A 32 -17.97 -15.81 -8.90
C TYR A 32 -18.87 -16.36 -10.03
N SER A 33 -19.93 -15.64 -10.39
CA SER A 33 -20.83 -15.96 -11.50
C SER A 33 -20.61 -14.97 -12.67
N PRO A 34 -20.42 -15.44 -13.92
CA PRO A 34 -20.32 -14.54 -15.06
C PRO A 34 -21.70 -14.24 -15.68
N ARG A 35 -22.08 -12.96 -15.73
CA ARG A 35 -22.95 -12.44 -16.82
C ARG A 35 -22.09 -11.71 -17.85
N SER A 36 -22.40 -11.97 -19.12
CA SER A 36 -21.59 -11.70 -20.29
C SER A 36 -21.34 -10.21 -20.64
N LYS A 37 -20.14 -9.97 -21.20
CA LYS A 37 -19.62 -8.86 -22.02
C LYS A 37 -19.14 -7.58 -21.33
N VAL A 38 -17.82 -7.52 -21.09
CA VAL A 38 -16.99 -6.35 -21.44
C VAL A 38 -15.66 -6.84 -22.03
N THR A 39 -15.37 -6.38 -23.25
CA THR A 39 -14.12 -6.56 -24.00
C THR A 39 -13.26 -5.30 -23.84
N SER A 40 -12.10 -5.38 -23.22
CA SER A 40 -10.84 -4.71 -23.64
C SER A 40 -9.75 -4.86 -22.58
N ALA A 41 -8.54 -5.11 -23.06
CA ALA A 41 -7.30 -5.23 -22.30
C ALA A 41 -6.98 -3.97 -21.49
N ASN A 42 -6.93 -4.13 -20.16
CA ASN A 42 -6.05 -3.47 -19.21
C ASN A 42 -6.38 -4.05 -17.83
N MET A 43 -5.38 -4.61 -17.13
CA MET A 43 -5.53 -5.01 -15.73
C MET A 43 -5.93 -3.80 -14.88
N PRO A 44 -7.00 -3.88 -14.06
CA PRO A 44 -7.19 -2.97 -12.94
C PRO A 44 -6.70 -3.61 -11.65
N ALA A 45 -6.18 -2.76 -10.76
CA ALA A 45 -5.91 -3.05 -9.38
C ALA A 45 -7.17 -3.60 -8.66
N PHE A 46 -6.94 -4.39 -7.61
CA PHE A 46 -7.97 -4.96 -6.75
C PHE A 46 -8.87 -3.88 -6.13
N GLU A 47 -10.07 -3.69 -6.69
CA GLU A 47 -11.23 -3.14 -5.98
C GLU A 47 -12.32 -4.23 -5.94
N THR A 48 -12.63 -4.74 -4.76
CA THR A 48 -13.80 -5.61 -4.50
C THR A 48 -14.90 -4.73 -3.90
N SER A 49 -16.17 -4.80 -4.32
CA SER A 49 -17.09 -5.82 -3.78
C SER A 49 -18.54 -5.71 -4.27
N ASP A 50 -18.85 -6.20 -5.48
CA ASP A 50 -20.25 -6.56 -5.85
C ASP A 50 -20.39 -7.93 -6.55
N TYR A 51 -19.32 -8.69 -6.72
CA TYR A 51 -19.31 -9.94 -7.53
C TYR A 51 -18.97 -11.22 -6.75
N THR A 52 -18.81 -11.15 -5.43
CA THR A 52 -18.34 -12.27 -4.61
C THR A 52 -19.41 -12.72 -3.62
N ARG A 53 -19.93 -13.95 -3.76
CA ARG A 53 -20.78 -14.58 -2.73
C ARG A 53 -19.94 -15.50 -1.86
N THR A 54 -20.20 -15.45 -0.56
CA THR A 54 -19.44 -16.19 0.45
C THR A 54 -20.35 -17.21 1.14
N TYR A 55 -19.94 -18.47 1.20
CA TYR A 55 -20.75 -19.57 1.76
C TYR A 55 -20.15 -20.08 3.06
N ARG A 56 -21.03 -20.50 3.98
CA ARG A 56 -20.67 -20.97 5.31
C ARG A 56 -20.18 -22.43 5.31
N SER A 57 -20.55 -23.24 4.31
CA SER A 57 -20.12 -24.64 4.19
C SER A 57 -20.10 -25.17 2.73
N TRP A 58 -19.41 -26.30 2.49
CA TRP A 58 -19.38 -26.99 1.19
C TRP A 58 -20.77 -27.52 0.79
N ALA A 59 -21.57 -27.93 1.77
CA ALA A 59 -22.93 -28.40 1.56
C ALA A 59 -23.86 -27.27 1.10
N ASP A 60 -23.72 -26.07 1.68
CA ASP A 60 -24.48 -24.88 1.25
C ASP A 60 -24.17 -24.51 -0.20
N LEU A 61 -22.88 -24.57 -0.56
CA LEU A 61 -22.44 -24.33 -1.94
C LEU A 61 -23.01 -25.38 -2.89
N ALA A 62 -22.85 -26.67 -2.56
CA ALA A 62 -23.35 -27.77 -3.38
C ALA A 62 -24.87 -27.68 -3.64
N ASN A 63 -25.66 -27.40 -2.61
CA ASN A 63 -27.11 -27.25 -2.72
C ASN A 63 -27.49 -26.10 -3.65
N GLN A 64 -26.77 -24.97 -3.60
CA GLN A 64 -27.07 -23.85 -4.50
C GLN A 64 -26.62 -24.08 -5.93
N THR A 65 -25.51 -24.79 -6.16
CA THR A 65 -25.11 -25.16 -7.54
C THR A 65 -26.06 -26.13 -8.23
N GLN A 66 -26.92 -26.83 -7.49
CA GLN A 66 -27.96 -27.68 -8.08
C GLN A 66 -29.16 -26.87 -8.60
N GLN A 67 -29.40 -25.68 -8.05
CA GLN A 67 -30.52 -24.81 -8.43
C GLN A 67 -30.13 -23.79 -9.51
N ASP A 68 -28.83 -23.49 -9.67
CA ASP A 68 -28.31 -22.56 -10.67
C ASP A 68 -27.87 -23.27 -11.96
N SER A 69 -28.15 -22.66 -13.11
CA SER A 69 -27.77 -23.17 -14.42
C SER A 69 -26.45 -22.60 -14.95
N ALA A 70 -25.85 -21.61 -14.27
CA ALA A 70 -24.62 -20.96 -14.73
C ALA A 70 -23.36 -21.81 -14.50
N GLN A 71 -22.33 -21.57 -15.33
CA GLN A 71 -20.98 -22.11 -15.15
C GLN A 71 -20.25 -21.32 -14.05
N ILE A 72 -19.45 -22.00 -13.23
CA ILE A 72 -18.90 -21.45 -11.98
C ILE A 72 -17.37 -21.34 -12.03
N GLN A 73 -16.85 -20.21 -11.53
CA GLN A 73 -15.45 -20.04 -11.18
C GLN A 73 -15.28 -20.11 -9.65
N LEU A 74 -14.46 -21.06 -9.19
CA LEU A 74 -14.30 -21.36 -7.77
C LEU A 74 -12.89 -20.99 -7.27
N VAL A 75 -12.80 -20.23 -6.17
CA VAL A 75 -11.53 -19.93 -5.51
C VAL A 75 -11.54 -20.53 -4.10
N VAL A 76 -10.58 -21.40 -3.81
CA VAL A 76 -10.48 -22.11 -2.54
C VAL A 76 -9.14 -21.80 -1.89
N SER A 77 -9.16 -21.39 -0.62
CA SER A 77 -7.96 -21.23 0.20
C SER A 77 -7.91 -22.30 1.28
N LEU A 78 -6.83 -23.09 1.30
CA LEU A 78 -6.61 -24.14 2.30
C LEU A 78 -5.54 -23.66 3.28
N ASP A 79 -5.95 -23.33 4.52
CA ASP A 79 -5.07 -22.70 5.51
C ASP A 79 -4.33 -23.67 6.45
N SER A 80 -4.68 -24.97 6.48
CA SER A 80 -4.01 -25.94 7.36
C SER A 80 -3.79 -27.33 6.72
N VAL A 81 -2.61 -27.89 6.96
CA VAL A 81 -2.24 -29.26 6.61
C VAL A 81 -2.92 -30.21 7.59
N GLY A 82 -3.73 -31.15 7.09
CA GLY A 82 -3.99 -32.39 7.81
C GLY A 82 -5.33 -32.56 8.55
N GLN A 83 -6.32 -31.67 8.45
CA GLN A 83 -7.69 -32.04 8.85
C GLN A 83 -8.58 -32.16 7.63
N GLN A 84 -9.27 -33.30 7.53
CA GLN A 84 -10.22 -33.68 6.48
C GLN A 84 -10.98 -32.47 5.93
N ALA A 85 -10.47 -31.86 4.85
CA ALA A 85 -11.37 -31.13 3.97
C ALA A 85 -12.42 -32.16 3.55
N ASP A 86 -13.70 -31.81 3.69
CA ASP A 86 -14.80 -32.68 3.29
C ASP A 86 -14.84 -32.75 1.75
N TRP A 87 -13.84 -33.43 1.18
CA TRP A 87 -13.70 -33.68 -0.25
C TRP A 87 -14.94 -34.41 -0.78
N ALA A 88 -15.62 -35.19 0.05
CA ALA A 88 -16.86 -35.85 -0.31
C ALA A 88 -18.01 -34.85 -0.57
N SER A 89 -18.09 -33.75 0.20
CA SER A 89 -19.02 -32.65 -0.10
C SER A 89 -18.58 -31.82 -1.32
N LEU A 90 -17.27 -31.65 -1.54
CA LEU A 90 -16.76 -30.99 -2.76
C LEU A 90 -17.18 -31.72 -4.05
N ARG A 91 -17.21 -33.07 -4.02
CA ARG A 91 -17.70 -33.90 -5.14
C ARG A 91 -19.16 -33.63 -5.53
N ARG A 92 -19.97 -33.05 -4.64
CA ARG A 92 -21.39 -32.74 -4.90
C ARG A 92 -21.58 -31.40 -5.63
N VAL A 93 -20.57 -30.54 -5.65
CA VAL A 93 -20.58 -29.27 -6.41
C VAL A 93 -20.53 -29.61 -7.91
N LYS A 94 -21.43 -29.05 -8.72
CA LYS A 94 -21.51 -29.29 -10.18
C LYS A 94 -21.20 -28.00 -10.97
N ARG A 95 -20.93 -28.15 -12.28
CA ARG A 95 -20.71 -27.04 -13.26
C ARG A 95 -19.52 -26.11 -12.95
N VAL A 96 -18.45 -26.65 -12.39
CA VAL A 96 -17.20 -25.90 -12.17
C VAL A 96 -16.38 -25.88 -13.46
N GLN A 97 -16.18 -24.69 -14.04
CA GLN A 97 -15.40 -24.52 -15.27
C GLN A 97 -13.94 -24.13 -14.97
N GLN A 98 -13.73 -23.33 -13.93
CA GLN A 98 -12.41 -22.87 -13.51
C GLN A 98 -12.24 -23.01 -12.00
N LEU A 99 -11.07 -23.49 -11.59
CA LEU A 99 -10.72 -23.69 -10.19
C LEU A 99 -9.41 -22.99 -9.87
N THR A 100 -9.39 -22.16 -8.84
CA THR A 100 -8.16 -21.61 -8.24
C THR A 100 -7.99 -22.15 -6.84
N LEU A 101 -6.89 -22.85 -6.57
CA LEU A 101 -6.56 -23.43 -5.27
C LEU A 101 -5.36 -22.72 -4.68
N GLN A 102 -5.51 -22.16 -3.48
CA GLN A 102 -4.38 -21.77 -2.65
C GLN A 102 -4.01 -22.93 -1.73
N LEU A 103 -2.88 -23.55 -2.01
CA LEU A 103 -2.38 -24.72 -1.29
C LEU A 103 -1.46 -24.29 -0.13
N PRO A 104 -1.49 -25.04 1.00
CA PRO A 104 -0.52 -24.86 2.08
C PRO A 104 0.89 -25.28 1.63
N PRO A 105 1.93 -24.94 2.42
CA PRO A 105 3.34 -25.15 2.03
C PRO A 105 3.73 -26.63 1.82
N LEU A 106 3.10 -27.55 2.56
CA LEU A 106 3.40 -28.99 2.55
C LEU A 106 2.19 -29.78 2.03
N LEU A 107 2.29 -30.30 0.80
CA LEU A 107 1.27 -31.17 0.18
C LEU A 107 1.69 -32.64 0.27
N THR A 108 0.99 -33.45 1.07
CA THR A 108 1.23 -34.91 1.15
C THR A 108 0.61 -35.68 -0.02
N GLN A 109 1.12 -36.86 -0.36
CA GLN A 109 0.56 -37.73 -1.42
C GLN A 109 -0.93 -38.06 -1.18
N SER A 110 -1.32 -38.39 0.05
CA SER A 110 -2.72 -38.71 0.39
C SER A 110 -3.69 -37.56 0.10
N VAL A 111 -3.28 -36.31 0.39
CA VAL A 111 -4.08 -35.12 0.08
C VAL A 111 -4.11 -34.86 -1.44
N ALA A 112 -3.00 -35.09 -2.14
CA ALA A 112 -2.93 -34.99 -3.59
C ALA A 112 -3.87 -35.99 -4.29
N ASP A 113 -3.86 -37.26 -3.88
CA ASP A 113 -4.74 -38.30 -4.43
C ASP A 113 -6.21 -37.96 -4.19
N SER A 114 -6.54 -37.49 -2.98
CA SER A 114 -7.90 -37.06 -2.63
C SER A 114 -8.37 -35.88 -3.48
N LEU A 115 -7.49 -34.90 -3.72
CA LEU A 115 -7.77 -33.76 -4.58
C LEU A 115 -8.01 -34.20 -6.02
N LEU A 116 -7.09 -35.00 -6.60
CA LEU A 116 -7.22 -35.49 -7.98
C LEU A 116 -8.50 -36.30 -8.18
N ALA A 117 -8.85 -37.15 -7.21
CA ALA A 117 -10.12 -37.88 -7.21
C ALA A 117 -11.33 -36.96 -7.14
N ALA A 118 -11.25 -35.82 -6.44
CA ALA A 118 -12.34 -34.84 -6.42
C ALA A 118 -12.48 -34.13 -7.79
N LEU A 119 -11.37 -33.70 -8.39
CA LEU A 119 -11.36 -33.02 -9.70
C LEU A 119 -11.96 -33.88 -10.82
N ALA A 120 -11.79 -35.20 -10.75
CA ALA A 120 -12.37 -36.13 -11.72
C ALA A 120 -13.90 -36.07 -11.80
N ASN A 121 -14.59 -35.57 -10.75
CA ASN A 121 -16.05 -35.45 -10.73
C ASN A 121 -16.57 -34.19 -11.44
N TRP A 122 -15.69 -33.31 -11.93
CA TRP A 122 -16.06 -32.09 -12.63
C TRP A 122 -15.76 -32.22 -14.14
N PRO A 123 -16.74 -32.65 -14.96
CA PRO A 123 -16.54 -32.85 -16.39
C PRO A 123 -16.32 -31.53 -17.16
N ASP A 124 -16.85 -30.42 -16.66
CA ASP A 124 -16.73 -29.08 -17.28
C ASP A 124 -15.44 -28.34 -16.88
N LEU A 125 -14.61 -28.93 -16.00
CA LEU A 125 -13.41 -28.28 -15.47
C LEU A 125 -12.34 -28.18 -16.56
N THR A 126 -12.20 -27.01 -17.17
CA THR A 126 -11.25 -26.79 -18.26
C THR A 126 -9.98 -26.09 -17.79
N THR A 127 -10.05 -25.32 -16.70
CA THR A 127 -8.94 -24.51 -16.20
C THR A 127 -8.68 -24.76 -14.72
N VAL A 128 -7.42 -25.05 -14.36
CA VAL A 128 -6.98 -25.17 -12.97
C VAL A 128 -5.84 -24.19 -12.71
N SER A 129 -5.93 -23.43 -11.64
CA SER A 129 -4.90 -22.54 -11.12
C SER A 129 -4.47 -23.00 -9.72
N LEU A 130 -3.17 -23.18 -9.51
CA LEU A 130 -2.60 -23.49 -8.21
C LEU A 130 -1.74 -22.32 -7.75
N ALA A 131 -1.91 -21.92 -6.49
CA ALA A 131 -1.10 -20.91 -5.82
C ALA A 131 -0.57 -21.49 -4.52
N TYR A 132 0.75 -21.58 -4.36
CA TYR A 132 1.33 -22.13 -3.13
C TYR A 132 1.75 -21.01 -2.18
N ARG A 133 1.39 -21.13 -0.89
CA ARG A 133 1.91 -20.27 0.17
C ARG A 133 3.31 -20.75 0.60
N SER A 134 4.23 -19.80 0.77
CA SER A 134 5.64 -20.05 1.12
C SER A 134 5.83 -20.19 2.63
N ASP A 135 6.57 -21.20 3.09
CA ASP A 135 7.14 -21.29 4.45
C ASP A 135 8.66 -21.05 4.49
N GLY A 136 9.32 -20.87 3.34
CA GLY A 136 10.77 -20.67 3.25
C GLY A 136 11.61 -21.96 3.34
N SER A 137 10.98 -23.14 3.41
CA SER A 137 11.69 -24.43 3.42
C SER A 137 12.10 -24.86 2.00
N SER A 138 13.28 -25.48 1.87
CA SER A 138 13.90 -25.83 0.58
C SER A 138 13.59 -27.23 0.06
N THR A 139 12.90 -28.08 0.85
CA THR A 139 12.66 -29.49 0.51
C THR A 139 11.17 -29.75 0.28
N GLN A 140 10.77 -29.80 -0.98
CA GLN A 140 9.40 -30.11 -1.41
C GLN A 140 9.19 -31.63 -1.49
N PRO A 141 8.01 -32.15 -1.09
CA PRO A 141 7.70 -33.57 -1.22
C PRO A 141 7.51 -34.00 -2.68
N THR A 142 8.04 -35.16 -3.05
CA THR A 142 7.83 -35.76 -4.37
C THR A 142 6.46 -36.42 -4.42
N ILE A 143 5.55 -35.87 -5.23
CA ILE A 143 4.20 -36.41 -5.45
C ILE A 143 4.17 -37.24 -6.74
N SER A 144 3.64 -38.46 -6.68
CA SER A 144 3.38 -39.29 -7.84
C SER A 144 2.10 -38.79 -8.52
N GLY A 145 2.23 -38.19 -9.71
CA GLY A 145 1.09 -37.66 -10.49
C GLY A 145 0.16 -38.74 -11.07
N ALA A 146 0.24 -39.99 -10.62
CA ALA A 146 -0.47 -41.14 -11.18
C ALA A 146 -2.00 -40.95 -11.16
N GLY A 147 -2.55 -40.33 -10.12
CA GLY A 147 -3.98 -40.05 -10.01
C GLY A 147 -4.52 -39.06 -11.07
N SER A 148 -3.66 -38.36 -11.81
CA SER A 148 -4.07 -37.36 -12.82
C SER A 148 -4.37 -37.96 -14.19
N ALA A 149 -4.06 -39.23 -14.43
CA ALA A 149 -4.28 -39.91 -15.72
C ALA A 149 -5.75 -39.89 -16.18
N GLY A 150 -6.70 -39.87 -15.23
CA GLY A 150 -8.14 -39.79 -15.49
C GLY A 150 -8.65 -38.39 -15.88
N LEU A 151 -7.85 -37.33 -15.69
CA LEU A 151 -8.28 -35.93 -15.84
C LEU A 151 -8.17 -35.44 -17.30
N LYS A 152 -9.00 -35.99 -18.18
CA LYS A 152 -9.01 -35.68 -19.62
C LYS A 152 -9.59 -34.31 -19.98
N GLN A 153 -10.35 -33.71 -19.07
CA GLN A 153 -11.12 -32.47 -19.29
C GLN A 153 -10.28 -31.19 -19.14
N ILE A 154 -9.21 -31.24 -18.36
CA ILE A 154 -8.38 -30.07 -18.06
C ILE A 154 -7.56 -29.70 -19.30
N ARG A 155 -7.71 -28.46 -19.78
CA ARG A 155 -7.03 -27.92 -20.96
C ARG A 155 -5.95 -26.90 -20.59
N ARG A 156 -6.20 -26.10 -19.55
CA ARG A 156 -5.31 -25.04 -19.09
C ARG A 156 -4.89 -25.25 -17.65
N LEU A 157 -3.59 -25.21 -17.39
CA LEU A 157 -3.00 -25.28 -16.06
C LEU A 157 -2.20 -24.01 -15.78
N MET A 158 -2.49 -23.34 -14.66
CA MET A 158 -1.77 -22.14 -14.22
C MET A 158 -1.12 -22.39 -12.87
N LEU A 159 0.21 -22.28 -12.81
CA LEU A 159 0.99 -22.58 -11.62
C LEU A 159 1.67 -21.31 -11.14
N SER A 160 1.27 -20.84 -9.96
CA SER A 160 1.87 -19.68 -9.30
C SER A 160 2.56 -20.08 -8.00
N SER A 161 3.83 -19.69 -7.86
CA SER A 161 4.58 -19.95 -6.64
C SER A 161 5.21 -18.68 -6.10
N ALA A 162 5.16 -18.46 -4.80
CA ALA A 162 5.94 -17.39 -4.19
C ALA A 162 7.45 -17.72 -4.21
N ASN A 163 7.85 -18.99 -4.03
CA ASN A 163 9.25 -19.41 -3.83
C ASN A 163 9.60 -20.86 -4.32
N GLY A 164 9.18 -21.30 -5.52
CA GLY A 164 9.75 -22.52 -6.15
C GLY A 164 8.90 -23.81 -6.09
N SER A 165 7.57 -23.72 -6.11
CA SER A 165 6.66 -24.87 -6.03
C SER A 165 5.98 -25.26 -7.35
N ALA A 166 6.32 -24.61 -8.46
CA ALA A 166 5.74 -24.92 -9.77
C ALA A 166 6.03 -26.37 -10.19
N LEU A 167 7.21 -26.91 -9.85
CA LEU A 167 7.58 -28.30 -10.12
C LEU A 167 6.61 -29.31 -9.48
N THR A 168 6.18 -29.06 -8.24
CA THR A 168 5.21 -29.91 -7.53
C THR A 168 3.86 -29.93 -8.26
N GLY A 169 3.40 -28.77 -8.73
CA GLY A 169 2.18 -28.68 -9.55
C GLY A 169 2.30 -29.38 -10.91
N VAL A 170 3.44 -29.25 -11.59
CA VAL A 170 3.70 -29.95 -12.86
C VAL A 170 3.73 -31.47 -12.64
N ARG A 171 4.34 -31.95 -11.55
CA ARG A 171 4.37 -33.38 -11.20
C ARG A 171 2.98 -33.91 -10.86
N LEU A 172 2.19 -33.15 -10.10
CA LEU A 172 0.83 -33.51 -9.72
C LEU A 172 -0.07 -33.79 -10.93
N PHE A 173 0.05 -32.99 -11.99
CA PHE A 173 -0.74 -33.13 -13.21
C PHE A 173 0.02 -33.80 -14.37
N SER A 174 1.16 -34.42 -14.09
CA SER A 174 2.08 -34.93 -15.11
C SER A 174 1.47 -35.96 -16.07
N GLN A 175 0.45 -36.71 -15.65
CA GLN A 175 -0.21 -37.73 -16.49
C GLN A 175 -1.55 -37.26 -17.07
N ALA A 176 -1.95 -36.01 -16.87
CA ALA A 176 -3.21 -35.49 -17.41
C ALA A 176 -3.08 -35.29 -18.94
N PRO A 177 -3.79 -36.08 -19.78
CA PRO A 177 -3.51 -36.13 -21.21
C PRO A 177 -4.08 -34.94 -21.99
N GLY A 178 -4.95 -34.15 -21.37
CA GLY A 178 -5.73 -33.09 -22.02
C GLY A 178 -5.11 -31.70 -22.00
N ILE A 179 -3.96 -31.52 -21.33
CA ILE A 179 -3.39 -30.18 -21.08
C ILE A 179 -2.72 -29.65 -22.35
N GLN A 180 -3.18 -28.49 -22.80
CA GLN A 180 -2.74 -27.80 -24.03
C GLN A 180 -2.05 -26.47 -23.74
N GLU A 181 -2.37 -25.84 -22.61
CA GLU A 181 -1.80 -24.56 -22.18
C GLU A 181 -1.30 -24.65 -20.75
N LEU A 182 -0.05 -24.21 -20.53
CA LEU A 182 0.59 -24.17 -19.23
C LEU A 182 1.13 -22.78 -18.94
N ALA A 183 0.81 -22.23 -17.78
CA ALA A 183 1.40 -21.00 -17.26
C ALA A 183 2.24 -21.29 -16.02
N LEU A 184 3.48 -20.80 -16.00
CA LEU A 184 4.46 -20.95 -14.94
C LEU A 184 4.83 -19.57 -14.40
N ASN A 185 4.58 -19.29 -13.12
CA ASN A 185 5.02 -18.04 -12.48
C ASN A 185 6.16 -18.31 -11.48
N SER A 186 7.17 -17.43 -11.53
CA SER A 186 8.27 -17.31 -10.57
C SER A 186 9.23 -18.50 -10.53
N ILE A 187 9.89 -18.78 -11.66
CA ILE A 187 11.04 -19.71 -11.71
C ILE A 187 12.26 -19.01 -11.08
N ARG A 188 12.77 -19.56 -9.98
CA ARG A 188 13.82 -18.94 -9.14
C ARG A 188 15.14 -19.73 -9.04
N ARG A 189 15.19 -21.00 -9.46
CA ARG A 189 16.38 -21.86 -9.40
C ARG A 189 16.62 -22.59 -10.72
N GLU A 190 17.87 -22.86 -11.05
CA GLU A 190 18.28 -23.56 -12.27
C GLU A 190 17.92 -25.06 -12.21
N ASP A 191 18.08 -25.69 -11.05
CA ASP A 191 17.64 -27.08 -10.82
C ASP A 191 16.14 -27.28 -11.08
N ASP A 192 15.31 -26.26 -10.81
CA ASP A 192 13.87 -26.32 -11.07
C ASP A 192 13.59 -26.38 -12.58
N VAL A 193 14.42 -25.74 -13.41
CA VAL A 193 14.26 -25.74 -14.88
C VAL A 193 14.49 -27.12 -15.45
N VAL A 194 15.60 -27.78 -15.09
CA VAL A 194 15.96 -29.11 -15.58
C VAL A 194 14.91 -30.14 -15.14
N ASN A 195 14.55 -30.13 -13.86
CA ASN A 195 13.57 -31.06 -13.31
C ASN A 195 12.17 -30.85 -13.89
N MET A 196 11.81 -29.61 -14.21
CA MET A 196 10.54 -29.29 -14.83
C MET A 196 10.51 -29.69 -16.30
N GLY A 197 11.60 -29.50 -17.04
CA GLY A 197 11.75 -30.03 -18.41
C GLY A 197 11.46 -31.52 -18.48
N ASN A 198 12.12 -32.30 -17.60
CA ASN A 198 11.88 -33.74 -17.52
C ASN A 198 10.41 -34.08 -17.23
N ALA A 199 9.76 -33.37 -16.32
CA ALA A 199 8.35 -33.61 -15.98
C ALA A 199 7.38 -33.20 -17.11
N LEU A 200 7.72 -32.16 -17.88
CA LEU A 200 6.88 -31.65 -18.96
C LEU A 200 6.89 -32.53 -20.21
N THR A 201 7.87 -33.42 -20.37
CA THR A 201 7.89 -34.42 -21.47
C THR A 201 6.63 -35.30 -21.52
N GLN A 202 5.93 -35.44 -20.39
CA GLN A 202 4.70 -36.22 -20.29
C GLN A 202 3.48 -35.51 -20.92
N TYR A 203 3.54 -34.19 -21.12
CA TYR A 203 2.44 -33.37 -21.63
C TYR A 203 2.42 -33.34 -23.17
N ARG A 204 2.03 -34.47 -23.79
CA ARG A 204 2.07 -34.64 -25.26
C ARG A 204 1.20 -33.65 -26.06
N GLN A 205 0.13 -33.15 -25.45
CA GLN A 205 -0.79 -32.18 -26.07
C GLN A 205 -0.42 -30.72 -25.80
N LEU A 206 0.64 -30.44 -25.05
CA LEU A 206 1.04 -29.06 -24.76
C LEU A 206 1.40 -28.34 -26.06
N ARG A 207 0.81 -27.17 -26.27
CA ARG A 207 1.03 -26.31 -27.46
C ARG A 207 1.36 -24.87 -27.07
N THR A 208 0.91 -24.42 -25.91
CA THR A 208 1.12 -23.07 -25.42
C THR A 208 1.81 -23.08 -24.06
N LEU A 209 2.91 -22.34 -23.95
CA LEU A 209 3.63 -22.15 -22.70
C LEU A 209 3.72 -20.66 -22.36
N HIS A 210 3.33 -20.30 -21.14
CA HIS A 210 3.52 -18.97 -20.58
C HIS A 210 4.47 -19.07 -19.40
N VAL A 211 5.51 -18.23 -19.37
CA VAL A 211 6.47 -18.15 -18.28
C VAL A 211 6.53 -16.71 -17.80
N TYR A 212 6.30 -16.50 -16.51
CA TYR A 212 6.23 -15.19 -15.88
C TYR A 212 7.25 -15.10 -14.74
N GLY A 213 7.95 -13.98 -14.60
CA GLY A 213 8.76 -13.68 -13.41
C GLY A 213 9.99 -14.57 -13.26
N ILE A 214 10.81 -14.68 -14.30
CA ILE A 214 12.07 -15.43 -14.28
C ILE A 214 13.12 -14.62 -13.51
N THR A 215 13.84 -15.22 -12.56
CA THR A 215 14.95 -14.52 -11.91
C THR A 215 16.11 -14.31 -12.88
N PRO A 216 16.86 -13.20 -12.75
CA PRO A 216 18.05 -12.94 -13.58
C PRO A 216 19.03 -14.11 -13.54
N LYS A 217 19.60 -14.49 -14.70
CA LYS A 217 20.62 -15.54 -14.90
C LYS A 217 20.16 -17.01 -15.02
N ILE A 218 18.87 -17.30 -15.02
CA ILE A 218 18.41 -18.68 -15.27
C ILE A 218 18.40 -18.99 -16.77
N ASP A 219 19.10 -20.06 -17.17
CA ASP A 219 19.01 -20.61 -18.52
C ASP A 219 17.73 -21.43 -18.68
N LEU A 220 16.92 -21.11 -19.70
CA LEU A 220 15.69 -21.83 -20.04
C LEU A 220 15.90 -22.90 -21.11
N ALA A 221 17.09 -23.01 -21.69
CA ALA A 221 17.39 -23.96 -22.77
C ALA A 221 17.04 -25.40 -22.39
N PRO A 222 17.39 -25.89 -21.19
CA PRO A 222 17.07 -27.27 -20.81
C PRO A 222 15.57 -27.55 -20.77
N LEU A 223 14.75 -26.55 -20.39
CA LEU A 223 13.30 -26.67 -20.35
C LEU A 223 12.70 -26.68 -21.77
N LEU A 224 13.09 -25.72 -22.61
CA LEU A 224 12.51 -25.57 -23.94
C LEU A 224 12.94 -26.68 -24.91
N ALA A 225 14.16 -27.22 -24.77
CA ALA A 225 14.65 -28.35 -25.56
C ALA A 225 13.74 -29.59 -25.44
N THR A 226 13.04 -29.75 -24.31
CA THR A 226 12.11 -30.87 -24.09
C THR A 226 10.73 -30.67 -24.73
N LEU A 227 10.46 -29.49 -25.32
CA LEU A 227 9.14 -29.09 -25.81
C LEU A 227 9.11 -28.61 -27.28
N PRO A 228 9.67 -29.36 -28.25
CA PRO A 228 9.72 -28.94 -29.66
C PRO A 228 8.34 -28.83 -30.35
N GLN A 229 7.28 -29.33 -29.71
CA GLN A 229 5.90 -29.29 -30.20
C GLN A 229 5.17 -27.96 -29.94
N LEU A 230 5.77 -27.02 -29.20
CA LEU A 230 5.12 -25.75 -28.87
C LEU A 230 4.84 -24.92 -30.13
N THR A 231 3.62 -24.38 -30.20
CA THR A 231 3.19 -23.45 -31.25
C THR A 231 3.04 -22.03 -30.72
N ALA A 232 2.96 -21.84 -29.40
CA ALA A 232 2.87 -20.53 -28.78
C ALA A 232 3.74 -20.44 -27.51
N LEU A 233 4.48 -19.34 -27.38
CA LEU A 233 5.36 -19.07 -26.24
C LEU A 233 5.18 -17.64 -25.77
N GLN A 234 4.95 -17.45 -24.48
CA GLN A 234 4.96 -16.14 -23.84
C GLN A 234 5.97 -16.12 -22.71
N LEU A 235 6.90 -15.18 -22.74
CA LEU A 235 7.89 -14.95 -21.70
C LEU A 235 7.68 -13.55 -21.13
N THR A 236 7.47 -13.39 -19.83
CA THR A 236 7.24 -12.09 -19.19
C THR A 236 8.21 -11.91 -18.03
N ASN A 237 8.79 -10.70 -17.90
CA ASN A 237 9.88 -10.39 -16.98
C ASN A 237 11.14 -11.22 -17.26
N VAL A 238 11.56 -11.27 -18.52
CA VAL A 238 12.82 -11.93 -18.91
C VAL A 238 14.01 -10.99 -18.69
N ASP A 239 15.10 -11.55 -18.18
CA ASP A 239 16.39 -10.89 -17.98
C ASP A 239 17.53 -11.75 -18.59
N GLN A 240 17.37 -12.08 -19.88
CA GLN A 240 18.34 -12.81 -20.70
C GLN A 240 18.76 -11.92 -21.86
N SER A 241 20.03 -12.02 -22.26
CA SER A 241 20.56 -11.27 -23.41
C SER A 241 19.87 -11.68 -24.72
N GLY A 242 19.86 -10.76 -25.70
CA GLY A 242 19.24 -11.04 -27.01
C GLY A 242 19.84 -12.25 -27.73
N THR A 243 21.15 -12.48 -27.59
CA THR A 243 21.85 -13.64 -28.18
C THR A 243 21.42 -14.96 -27.52
N ALA A 244 21.28 -14.98 -26.19
CA ALA A 244 20.77 -16.15 -25.47
C ALA A 244 19.34 -16.48 -25.90
N LEU A 245 18.46 -15.48 -25.96
CA LEU A 245 17.08 -15.67 -26.46
C LEU A 245 17.04 -16.18 -27.91
N THR A 246 17.94 -15.71 -28.77
CA THR A 246 18.06 -16.23 -30.15
C THR A 246 18.39 -17.72 -30.16
N GLN A 247 19.37 -18.14 -29.37
CA GLN A 247 19.76 -19.56 -29.26
C GLN A 247 18.66 -20.43 -28.65
N LEU A 248 17.85 -19.88 -27.75
CA LEU A 248 16.70 -20.59 -27.19
C LEU A 248 15.61 -20.82 -28.24
N LEU A 249 15.30 -19.79 -29.01
CA LEU A 249 14.21 -19.84 -29.98
C LEU A 249 14.51 -20.74 -31.18
N THR A 250 15.78 -21.00 -31.52
CA THR A 250 16.14 -21.97 -32.58
C THR A 250 15.70 -23.41 -32.23
N GLN A 251 15.46 -23.71 -30.96
CA GLN A 251 14.98 -25.02 -30.51
C GLN A 251 13.46 -25.23 -30.75
N LEU A 252 12.73 -24.18 -31.12
CA LEU A 252 11.27 -24.19 -31.29
C LEU A 252 10.85 -23.87 -32.75
N PRO A 253 11.18 -24.72 -33.73
CA PRO A 253 10.99 -24.41 -35.15
C PRO A 253 9.51 -24.35 -35.59
N ASN A 254 8.57 -24.83 -34.76
CA ASN A 254 7.13 -24.86 -35.06
C ASN A 254 6.35 -23.69 -34.45
N LEU A 255 7.04 -22.72 -33.86
CA LEU A 255 6.40 -21.60 -33.17
C LEU A 255 5.65 -20.70 -34.16
N ARG A 256 4.36 -20.46 -33.88
CA ARG A 256 3.46 -19.57 -34.62
C ARG A 256 3.14 -18.28 -33.87
N SER A 257 3.22 -18.29 -32.54
CA SER A 257 2.99 -17.11 -31.70
C SER A 257 4.10 -16.94 -30.67
N LEU A 258 4.68 -15.74 -30.61
CA LEU A 258 5.73 -15.40 -29.65
C LEU A 258 5.39 -14.09 -28.95
N SER A 259 5.45 -14.07 -27.62
CA SER A 259 5.36 -12.84 -26.84
C SER A 259 6.50 -12.75 -25.83
N ILE A 260 7.20 -11.61 -25.76
CA ILE A 260 8.32 -11.38 -24.84
C ILE A 260 8.12 -10.03 -24.13
N GLY A 261 8.13 -10.04 -22.80
CA GLY A 261 8.14 -8.86 -21.94
C GLY A 261 9.40 -8.80 -21.08
N ALA A 262 10.17 -7.71 -21.13
CA ALA A 262 11.46 -7.56 -20.43
C ALA A 262 11.43 -6.53 -19.27
N GLN A 263 12.27 -6.73 -18.23
CA GLN A 263 12.37 -5.88 -17.03
C GLN A 263 13.47 -4.80 -17.10
N ARG A 264 13.45 -3.88 -16.12
CA ARG A 264 14.20 -2.60 -16.05
C ARG A 264 15.73 -2.72 -15.94
N ASN A 265 16.28 -3.89 -15.60
CA ASN A 265 17.69 -4.06 -15.23
C ASN A 265 18.48 -5.02 -16.14
N GLY A 266 17.83 -5.61 -17.15
CA GLY A 266 18.45 -6.64 -17.96
C GLY A 266 19.29 -6.11 -19.10
N GLU A 267 20.33 -6.87 -19.45
CA GLU A 267 21.17 -6.61 -20.61
C GLU A 267 20.31 -6.32 -21.84
N SER A 268 20.77 -5.39 -22.68
CA SER A 268 20.08 -5.02 -23.91
C SER A 268 19.66 -6.26 -24.70
N LEU A 269 18.43 -6.27 -25.23
CA LEU A 269 17.97 -7.24 -26.23
C LEU A 269 18.76 -7.15 -27.55
N SER A 270 19.84 -6.36 -27.60
CA SER A 270 20.84 -6.37 -28.66
C SER A 270 21.28 -7.80 -29.00
N GLY A 271 21.28 -8.13 -30.28
CA GLY A 271 21.63 -9.46 -30.79
C GLY A 271 20.46 -10.44 -30.88
N LEU A 272 19.23 -10.05 -30.49
CA LEU A 272 18.03 -10.85 -30.72
C LEU A 272 17.71 -10.95 -32.23
N SER A 273 17.68 -12.17 -32.76
CA SER A 273 17.32 -12.49 -34.15
C SER A 273 16.19 -13.52 -34.17
N LEU A 274 15.11 -13.23 -34.89
CA LEU A 274 13.97 -14.14 -35.05
C LEU A 274 13.97 -14.86 -36.41
N LYS A 275 15.04 -14.74 -37.20
CA LYS A 275 15.14 -15.30 -38.56
C LYS A 275 14.85 -16.80 -38.65
N SER A 276 15.19 -17.56 -37.60
CA SER A 276 14.93 -19.00 -37.53
C SER A 276 13.44 -19.36 -37.42
N LEU A 277 12.58 -18.41 -37.03
CA LEU A 277 11.15 -18.61 -36.82
C LEU A 277 10.32 -18.23 -38.05
N GLY A 278 10.66 -18.76 -39.24
CA GLY A 278 10.01 -18.39 -40.50
C GLY A 278 8.49 -18.63 -40.58
N LYS A 279 7.92 -19.43 -39.68
CA LYS A 279 6.49 -19.74 -39.59
C LYS A 279 5.70 -18.87 -38.58
N LEU A 280 6.34 -17.85 -38.01
CA LEU A 280 5.73 -17.01 -36.99
C LEU A 280 4.58 -16.16 -37.58
N ASP A 281 3.37 -16.36 -37.09
CA ASP A 281 2.15 -15.64 -37.48
C ASP A 281 1.90 -14.42 -36.57
N SER A 282 2.27 -14.49 -35.30
CA SER A 282 2.01 -13.46 -34.29
C SER A 282 3.23 -13.14 -33.44
N LEU A 283 3.56 -11.86 -33.30
CA LEU A 283 4.67 -11.37 -32.49
C LEU A 283 4.23 -10.26 -31.54
N GLY A 284 4.55 -10.39 -30.25
CA GLY A 284 4.31 -9.39 -29.21
C GLY A 284 5.58 -9.07 -28.43
N LEU A 285 6.09 -7.84 -28.47
CA LEU A 285 7.24 -7.42 -27.67
C LEU A 285 6.85 -6.27 -26.74
N THR A 286 7.28 -6.31 -25.48
CA THR A 286 6.99 -5.28 -24.47
C THR A 286 8.23 -4.95 -23.66
N LEU A 287 8.76 -3.74 -23.83
CA LEU A 287 10.00 -3.29 -23.18
C LEU A 287 9.73 -2.09 -22.26
N ILE A 288 10.24 -2.18 -21.02
CA ILE A 288 10.10 -1.11 -20.03
C ILE A 288 11.29 -0.14 -20.19
N ARG A 289 11.19 0.80 -21.15
CA ARG A 289 12.14 1.88 -21.56
C ARG A 289 13.19 1.55 -22.63
N GLN A 290 13.51 2.62 -23.39
CA GLN A 290 14.25 2.74 -24.65
C GLN A 290 15.67 2.15 -24.65
N THR A 291 15.81 0.82 -24.67
CA THR A 291 17.03 0.20 -25.25
C THR A 291 16.86 0.16 -26.77
N PRO A 292 17.82 0.67 -27.56
CA PRO A 292 17.71 0.68 -29.02
C PRO A 292 17.96 -0.72 -29.57
N VAL A 293 16.95 -1.58 -29.51
CA VAL A 293 16.90 -2.78 -30.34
C VAL A 293 16.47 -2.31 -31.72
N SER A 294 17.39 -2.22 -32.68
CA SER A 294 17.02 -1.98 -34.07
C SER A 294 16.10 -3.12 -34.52
N ALA A 295 14.82 -2.82 -34.74
CA ALA A 295 13.86 -3.83 -35.17
C ALA A 295 14.16 -4.40 -36.57
N ASP A 296 14.99 -3.73 -37.38
CA ASP A 296 15.35 -4.22 -38.71
C ASP A 296 16.15 -5.54 -38.64
N SER A 297 17.01 -5.71 -37.63
CA SER A 297 17.70 -6.98 -37.39
C SER A 297 16.79 -8.05 -36.78
N LEU A 298 15.79 -7.63 -36.00
CA LEU A 298 14.85 -8.52 -35.30
C LEU A 298 13.76 -9.08 -36.24
N LEU A 299 13.17 -8.22 -37.07
CA LEU A 299 12.07 -8.55 -37.97
C LEU A 299 12.56 -8.97 -39.36
N GLY A 300 13.79 -8.61 -39.73
CA GLY A 300 14.37 -8.94 -41.03
C GLY A 300 14.43 -10.44 -41.25
N GLY A 301 13.71 -10.94 -42.27
CA GLY A 301 13.64 -12.36 -42.63
C GLY A 301 12.33 -13.06 -42.26
N LEU A 302 11.48 -12.45 -41.41
CA LEU A 302 10.12 -12.93 -41.18
C LEU A 302 9.21 -12.49 -42.33
N ARG A 303 8.49 -13.45 -42.93
CA ARG A 303 7.60 -13.20 -44.09
C ARG A 303 6.16 -13.70 -43.90
N SER A 304 5.87 -14.33 -42.75
CA SER A 304 4.59 -14.98 -42.45
C SER A 304 3.75 -14.23 -41.41
N LEU A 305 4.18 -13.03 -40.98
CA LEU A 305 3.53 -12.31 -39.88
C LEU A 305 2.13 -11.82 -40.30
N ARG A 306 1.15 -12.11 -39.45
CA ARG A 306 -0.25 -11.65 -39.56
C ARG A 306 -0.58 -10.61 -38.49
N SER A 307 0.04 -10.68 -37.32
CA SER A 307 -0.20 -9.75 -36.22
C SER A 307 1.11 -9.37 -35.53
N VAL A 308 1.35 -8.08 -35.35
CA VAL A 308 2.55 -7.57 -34.67
C VAL A 308 2.16 -6.52 -33.65
N SER A 309 2.61 -6.69 -32.41
CA SER A 309 2.43 -5.73 -31.32
C SER A 309 3.79 -5.41 -30.69
N LEU A 310 4.24 -4.17 -30.80
CA LEU A 310 5.53 -3.73 -30.27
C LEU A 310 5.28 -2.59 -29.29
N HIS A 311 5.70 -2.75 -28.04
CA HIS A 311 5.62 -1.75 -26.99
C HIS A 311 7.02 -1.46 -26.46
N GLY A 312 7.45 -0.20 -26.44
CA GLY A 312 8.78 0.18 -25.94
C GLY A 312 9.93 -0.11 -26.90
N VAL A 313 9.66 -0.45 -28.17
CA VAL A 313 10.69 -0.86 -29.16
C VAL A 313 11.05 0.32 -30.07
N ALA A 314 12.34 0.63 -30.18
CA ALA A 314 12.84 1.65 -31.10
C ALA A 314 12.94 1.08 -32.53
N LEU A 315 12.13 1.59 -33.46
CA LEU A 315 12.18 1.17 -34.85
C LEU A 315 13.04 2.17 -35.65
N SER A 316 13.91 1.67 -36.53
CA SER A 316 14.70 2.49 -37.49
C SER A 316 13.99 2.66 -38.84
N SER A 317 13.10 1.73 -39.19
CA SER A 317 12.18 1.82 -40.33
C SER A 317 10.88 1.04 -40.06
N LEU A 318 9.80 1.40 -40.77
CA LEU A 318 8.58 0.59 -40.89
C LEU A 318 8.57 -0.30 -42.13
N ASP A 319 9.66 -0.29 -42.90
CA ASP A 319 9.74 -0.99 -44.18
C ASP A 319 9.56 -2.49 -44.06
N TRP A 320 9.88 -3.11 -42.92
CA TRP A 320 9.65 -4.55 -42.67
C TRP A 320 8.19 -4.97 -42.88
N MET A 321 7.24 -4.04 -42.70
CA MET A 321 5.82 -4.31 -42.95
C MET A 321 5.63 -4.71 -44.41
N ALA A 322 6.30 -4.03 -45.34
CA ALA A 322 6.24 -4.32 -46.77
C ALA A 322 6.62 -5.79 -47.06
N ASP A 323 7.56 -6.38 -46.31
CA ASP A 323 7.98 -7.77 -46.53
C ASP A 323 6.97 -8.82 -46.02
N ASN A 324 5.87 -8.40 -45.39
CA ASN A 324 4.83 -9.27 -44.81
C ASN A 324 3.43 -8.93 -45.38
N PRO A 325 3.08 -9.40 -46.60
CA PRO A 325 1.83 -9.05 -47.28
C PRO A 325 0.56 -9.53 -46.56
N ASP A 326 0.67 -10.57 -45.73
CA ASP A 326 -0.43 -11.17 -44.97
C ASP A 326 -0.71 -10.49 -43.62
N LEU A 327 -0.09 -9.34 -43.33
CA LEU A 327 -0.37 -8.57 -42.11
C LEU A 327 -1.85 -8.16 -42.04
N HIS A 328 -2.50 -8.46 -40.93
CA HIS A 328 -3.89 -8.09 -40.62
C HIS A 328 -4.00 -6.98 -39.59
N ALA A 329 -3.09 -6.98 -38.60
CA ALA A 329 -3.07 -6.01 -37.52
C ALA A 329 -1.63 -5.66 -37.09
N VAL A 330 -1.36 -4.36 -36.94
CA VAL A 330 -0.09 -3.85 -36.41
C VAL A 330 -0.38 -2.85 -35.31
N SER A 331 0.27 -3.03 -34.15
CA SER A 331 0.18 -2.13 -33.00
C SER A 331 1.58 -1.72 -32.57
N LEU A 332 1.85 -0.43 -32.59
CA LEU A 332 3.13 0.17 -32.20
C LEU A 332 2.87 1.13 -31.05
N GLN A 333 3.48 0.90 -29.89
CA GLN A 333 3.29 1.69 -28.68
C GLN A 333 4.65 2.09 -28.10
N GLU A 334 4.75 3.32 -27.60
CA GLU A 334 5.92 3.82 -26.87
C GLU A 334 7.26 3.61 -27.60
N GLY A 335 7.39 4.19 -28.80
CA GLY A 335 8.63 4.16 -29.59
C GLY A 335 8.80 5.41 -30.45
N GLY A 336 10.05 5.69 -30.82
CA GLY A 336 10.35 6.58 -31.95
C GLY A 336 9.72 6.00 -33.21
N LEU A 337 8.89 6.79 -33.92
CA LEU A 337 8.29 6.32 -35.16
C LEU A 337 9.22 6.65 -36.32
N PRO A 338 9.82 5.66 -36.96
CA PRO A 338 10.79 5.91 -38.01
C PRO A 338 10.13 6.34 -39.31
N PRO A 339 10.91 6.93 -40.23
CA PRO A 339 10.43 7.19 -41.58
C PRO A 339 9.99 5.91 -42.28
N LEU A 340 8.95 6.05 -43.11
CA LEU A 340 8.49 5.01 -44.01
C LEU A 340 9.06 5.30 -45.42
N THR A 341 9.96 4.44 -45.93
CA THR A 341 10.66 4.70 -47.20
C THR A 341 10.06 3.91 -48.37
N ARG A 342 9.51 2.72 -48.14
CA ARG A 342 8.83 1.89 -49.14
C ARG A 342 7.31 2.14 -49.17
N SER A 343 6.70 1.80 -50.31
CA SER A 343 5.24 1.77 -50.45
C SER A 343 4.64 0.60 -49.66
N LEU A 344 3.47 0.79 -49.07
CA LEU A 344 2.73 -0.26 -48.36
C LEU A 344 1.50 -0.76 -49.13
N SER A 345 1.37 -0.38 -50.41
CA SER A 345 0.23 -0.76 -51.27
C SER A 345 -0.01 -2.27 -51.39
N GLN A 346 1.04 -3.08 -51.25
CA GLN A 346 0.96 -4.55 -51.26
C GLN A 346 0.28 -5.17 -50.01
N LEU A 347 0.06 -4.40 -48.94
CA LEU A 347 -0.59 -4.86 -47.71
C LEU A 347 -2.11 -4.92 -47.85
N THR A 348 -2.57 -5.85 -48.67
CA THR A 348 -4.00 -5.99 -49.02
C THR A 348 -4.86 -6.57 -47.90
N HIS A 349 -4.25 -7.17 -46.87
CA HIS A 349 -4.95 -7.75 -45.72
C HIS A 349 -4.95 -6.86 -44.47
N LEU A 350 -4.16 -5.77 -44.45
CA LEU A 350 -3.98 -4.95 -43.26
C LEU A 350 -5.26 -4.17 -42.95
N SER A 351 -5.92 -4.55 -41.86
CA SER A 351 -7.23 -4.01 -41.47
C SER A 351 -7.14 -3.02 -40.32
N ARG A 352 -6.14 -3.17 -39.43
CA ARG A 352 -5.97 -2.34 -38.23
C ARG A 352 -4.53 -1.91 -38.07
N LEU A 353 -4.32 -0.61 -37.90
CA LEU A 353 -3.03 -0.01 -37.61
C LEU A 353 -3.18 0.92 -36.41
N THR A 354 -2.52 0.58 -35.31
CA THR A 354 -2.48 1.39 -34.10
C THR A 354 -1.06 1.86 -33.85
N ILE A 355 -0.94 3.14 -33.52
CA ILE A 355 0.29 3.86 -33.32
C ILE A 355 0.11 4.76 -32.09
N GLU A 356 0.90 4.57 -31.05
CA GLU A 356 0.91 5.41 -29.85
C GLU A 356 2.34 5.89 -29.56
N SER A 357 2.65 7.15 -29.88
CA SER A 357 4.00 7.71 -29.78
C SER A 357 3.98 9.01 -28.98
N PHE A 358 4.70 9.05 -27.85
CA PHE A 358 4.60 10.18 -26.94
C PHE A 358 5.30 11.48 -27.41
N ASP A 359 6.16 11.51 -28.44
CA ASP A 359 6.74 12.80 -28.90
C ASP A 359 7.36 12.86 -30.33
N THR A 360 7.38 11.77 -31.12
CA THR A 360 8.43 11.58 -32.16
C THR A 360 8.01 11.63 -33.63
N LEU A 361 6.72 11.65 -34.00
CA LEU A 361 6.30 11.63 -35.41
C LEU A 361 6.68 12.92 -36.17
N GLY A 362 6.46 14.08 -35.56
CA GLY A 362 6.68 15.41 -36.16
C GLY A 362 5.70 15.77 -37.29
N GLN A 363 5.30 14.80 -38.12
CA GLN A 363 4.30 14.92 -39.20
C GLN A 363 3.55 13.59 -39.41
N PHE A 364 2.42 13.65 -40.13
CA PHE A 364 1.69 12.44 -40.54
C PHE A 364 2.45 11.69 -41.65
N PRO A 365 2.67 10.36 -41.53
CA PRO A 365 3.38 9.57 -42.54
C PRO A 365 2.49 9.33 -43.78
N GLU A 366 2.61 10.21 -44.78
CA GLU A 366 1.73 10.25 -45.95
C GLU A 366 1.61 8.91 -46.69
N LYS A 367 2.66 8.09 -46.73
CA LYS A 367 2.64 6.77 -47.38
C LYS A 367 1.64 5.79 -46.75
N LEU A 368 1.20 5.99 -45.50
CA LEU A 368 0.11 5.19 -44.91
C LEU A 368 -1.21 5.33 -45.66
N THR A 369 -1.40 6.43 -46.39
CA THR A 369 -2.62 6.69 -47.20
C THR A 369 -2.73 5.76 -48.41
N THR A 370 -1.71 4.96 -48.70
CA THR A 370 -1.69 3.98 -49.81
C THR A 370 -2.24 2.60 -49.44
N LEU A 371 -2.65 2.39 -48.17
CA LEU A 371 -3.15 1.10 -47.68
C LEU A 371 -4.57 0.81 -48.20
N PRO A 372 -4.77 -0.23 -49.04
CA PRO A 372 -6.00 -0.37 -49.84
C PRO A 372 -7.22 -0.85 -49.05
N ARG A 373 -7.04 -1.54 -47.90
CA ARG A 373 -8.13 -2.16 -47.12
C ARG A 373 -8.12 -1.82 -45.63
N LEU A 374 -7.43 -0.74 -45.25
CA LEU A 374 -7.36 -0.32 -43.86
C LEU A 374 -8.76 0.08 -43.35
N ARG A 375 -9.21 -0.55 -42.27
CA ARG A 375 -10.54 -0.32 -41.67
C ARG A 375 -10.49 0.48 -40.39
N ALA A 376 -9.41 0.37 -39.63
CA ALA A 376 -9.19 1.16 -38.43
C ALA A 376 -7.76 1.72 -38.40
N LEU A 377 -7.66 3.04 -38.26
CA LEU A 377 -6.40 3.74 -38.06
C LEU A 377 -6.47 4.51 -36.75
N SER A 378 -5.56 4.21 -35.83
CA SER A 378 -5.41 4.95 -34.58
C SER A 378 -4.00 5.49 -34.48
N ILE A 379 -3.84 6.81 -34.46
CA ILE A 379 -2.58 7.49 -34.18
C ILE A 379 -2.79 8.39 -32.97
N ARG A 380 -2.12 8.09 -31.86
CA ARG A 380 -2.19 8.86 -30.62
C ARG A 380 -0.83 9.49 -30.31
N GLY A 381 -0.81 10.81 -30.15
CA GLY A 381 0.41 11.57 -29.88
C GLY A 381 1.16 12.01 -31.14
N GLY A 382 2.45 12.32 -31.00
CA GLY A 382 3.36 12.49 -32.13
C GLY A 382 3.50 13.89 -32.76
N ARG A 383 2.77 14.90 -32.29
CA ARG A 383 2.86 16.29 -32.82
C ARG A 383 2.68 16.37 -34.36
N LEU A 384 1.70 15.63 -34.91
CA LEU A 384 1.40 15.53 -36.34
C LEU A 384 1.33 16.87 -37.09
N GLY A 385 0.90 17.94 -36.43
CA GLY A 385 0.81 19.29 -37.01
C GLY A 385 -0.35 19.42 -38.01
N THR A 386 -0.18 18.91 -39.23
CA THR A 386 -1.17 18.92 -40.31
C THR A 386 -1.39 17.54 -40.89
N LEU A 387 -2.61 17.24 -41.35
CA LEU A 387 -2.94 16.00 -42.05
C LEU A 387 -2.91 16.23 -43.58
N PRO A 388 -2.38 15.29 -44.37
CA PRO A 388 -2.31 15.44 -45.82
C PRO A 388 -3.69 15.19 -46.47
N PRO A 389 -4.02 15.87 -47.59
CA PRO A 389 -5.26 15.62 -48.35
C PRO A 389 -5.43 14.16 -48.79
N SER A 390 -4.31 13.46 -49.04
CA SER A 390 -4.27 12.04 -49.41
C SER A 390 -4.88 11.11 -48.34
N LEU A 391 -5.09 11.57 -47.10
CA LEU A 391 -5.82 10.81 -46.08
C LEU A 391 -7.22 10.38 -46.56
N GLY A 392 -7.86 11.17 -47.43
CA GLY A 392 -9.15 10.84 -48.03
C GLY A 392 -9.14 9.62 -48.96
N ASN A 393 -7.96 9.09 -49.32
CA ASN A 393 -7.84 7.89 -50.17
C ASN A 393 -8.15 6.59 -49.42
N LEU A 394 -8.15 6.60 -48.09
CA LEU A 394 -8.41 5.43 -47.24
C LEU A 394 -9.92 5.10 -47.12
N THR A 395 -10.61 4.99 -48.26
CA THR A 395 -12.08 4.89 -48.36
C THR A 395 -12.71 3.69 -47.64
N SER A 396 -11.92 2.68 -47.28
CA SER A 396 -12.35 1.52 -46.47
C SER A 396 -12.36 1.79 -44.95
N LEU A 397 -11.90 2.96 -44.49
CA LEU A 397 -11.86 3.30 -43.07
C LEU A 397 -13.26 3.39 -42.47
N THR A 398 -13.44 2.67 -41.36
CA THR A 398 -14.64 2.65 -40.52
C THR A 398 -14.42 3.35 -39.18
N ALA A 399 -13.18 3.36 -38.69
CA ALA A 399 -12.78 4.04 -37.47
C ALA A 399 -11.46 4.81 -37.68
N LEU A 400 -11.45 6.09 -37.34
CA LEU A 400 -10.27 6.95 -37.38
C LEU A 400 -10.11 7.66 -36.05
N THR A 401 -8.98 7.44 -35.39
CA THR A 401 -8.63 8.09 -34.13
C THR A 401 -7.31 8.82 -34.30
N LEU A 402 -7.32 10.14 -34.12
CA LEU A 402 -6.15 11.01 -34.21
C LEU A 402 -6.11 11.92 -32.97
N ASN A 403 -5.70 11.38 -31.82
CA ASN A 403 -5.75 12.09 -30.54
C ASN A 403 -4.37 12.60 -30.10
N ASN A 404 -4.29 13.68 -29.34
CA ASN A 404 -3.01 14.24 -28.85
C ASN A 404 -2.00 14.61 -29.97
N GLY A 405 -2.47 14.88 -31.20
CA GLY A 405 -1.62 15.16 -32.36
C GLY A 405 -1.22 16.63 -32.54
N ARG A 406 -1.71 17.54 -31.69
CA ARG A 406 -1.60 19.01 -31.86
C ARG A 406 -2.14 19.51 -33.21
N LEU A 407 -3.12 18.80 -33.78
CA LEU A 407 -3.73 19.19 -35.04
C LEU A 407 -4.43 20.54 -34.90
N ARG A 408 -4.18 21.47 -35.82
CA ARG A 408 -4.85 22.79 -35.86
C ARG A 408 -6.05 22.82 -36.82
N THR A 409 -5.97 22.04 -37.90
CA THR A 409 -7.00 21.91 -38.92
C THR A 409 -7.10 20.46 -39.41
N VAL A 410 -8.18 20.14 -40.13
CA VAL A 410 -8.41 18.86 -40.80
C VAL A 410 -8.69 19.14 -42.29
N PRO A 411 -8.15 18.35 -43.24
CA PRO A 411 -8.41 18.54 -44.66
C PRO A 411 -9.86 18.21 -45.03
N ALA A 412 -10.40 18.91 -46.04
CA ALA A 412 -11.77 18.67 -46.51
C ALA A 412 -11.95 17.27 -47.13
N GLU A 413 -10.86 16.69 -47.65
CA GLU A 413 -10.80 15.34 -48.20
C GLU A 413 -11.14 14.25 -47.18
N LEU A 414 -11.14 14.55 -45.87
CA LEU A 414 -11.66 13.62 -44.87
C LEU A 414 -13.13 13.25 -45.13
N GLY A 415 -13.90 14.13 -45.77
CA GLY A 415 -15.27 13.86 -46.21
C GLY A 415 -15.40 12.74 -47.25
N LYS A 416 -14.30 12.31 -47.88
CA LYS A 416 -14.28 11.18 -48.84
C LYS A 416 -14.36 9.81 -48.16
N LEU A 417 -14.17 9.74 -46.84
CA LEU A 417 -14.17 8.48 -46.07
C LEU A 417 -15.60 7.98 -45.80
N THR A 418 -16.36 7.67 -46.84
CA THR A 418 -17.82 7.43 -46.74
C THR A 418 -18.23 6.22 -45.89
N ALA A 419 -17.29 5.28 -45.63
CA ALA A 419 -17.49 4.14 -44.75
C ALA A 419 -17.28 4.45 -43.26
N LEU A 420 -16.84 5.68 -42.91
CA LEU A 420 -16.45 6.05 -41.56
C LEU A 420 -17.66 6.10 -40.62
N THR A 421 -17.60 5.30 -39.56
CA THR A 421 -18.62 5.22 -38.50
C THR A 421 -18.20 5.91 -37.21
N GLU A 422 -16.89 5.96 -36.95
CA GLU A 422 -16.32 6.59 -35.76
C GLU A 422 -15.16 7.51 -36.14
N LEU A 423 -15.24 8.77 -35.72
CA LEU A 423 -14.19 9.77 -35.88
C LEU A 423 -13.86 10.37 -34.52
N ASP A 424 -12.62 10.17 -34.07
CA ASP A 424 -12.10 10.76 -32.85
C ASP A 424 -10.91 11.68 -33.18
N LEU A 425 -11.10 12.96 -32.91
CA LEU A 425 -10.11 14.03 -33.05
C LEU A 425 -9.92 14.75 -31.70
N GLY A 426 -10.23 14.08 -30.59
CA GLY A 426 -10.14 14.66 -29.26
C GLY A 426 -8.71 15.01 -28.84
N SER A 427 -8.60 15.98 -27.92
CA SER A 427 -7.31 16.42 -27.36
C SER A 427 -6.33 16.93 -28.43
N ASN A 428 -6.80 17.78 -29.34
CA ASN A 428 -5.99 18.48 -30.33
C ASN A 428 -6.06 20.01 -30.12
N GLN A 429 -5.72 20.79 -31.15
CA GLN A 429 -5.77 22.25 -31.15
C GLN A 429 -6.70 22.76 -32.26
N LEU A 430 -7.72 21.98 -32.62
CA LEU A 430 -8.62 22.32 -33.72
C LEU A 430 -9.39 23.60 -33.39
N THR A 431 -9.37 24.54 -34.33
CA THR A 431 -10.10 25.82 -34.23
C THR A 431 -11.43 25.78 -34.96
N ASP A 432 -11.52 24.99 -36.04
CA ASP A 432 -12.72 24.75 -36.83
C ASP A 432 -12.85 23.28 -37.26
N LEU A 433 -14.08 22.87 -37.57
CA LEU A 433 -14.40 21.58 -38.19
C LEU A 433 -14.83 21.79 -39.66
N PRO A 434 -14.16 21.19 -40.65
CA PRO A 434 -14.54 21.34 -42.06
C PRO A 434 -15.96 20.83 -42.33
N ALA A 435 -16.72 21.57 -43.14
CA ALA A 435 -18.10 21.21 -43.49
C ALA A 435 -18.19 19.81 -44.15
N ALA A 436 -17.16 19.41 -44.89
CA ALA A 436 -17.07 18.10 -45.55
C ALA A 436 -17.11 16.91 -44.57
N VAL A 437 -16.64 17.06 -43.33
CA VAL A 437 -16.75 16.01 -42.30
C VAL A 437 -18.21 15.73 -41.95
N CYS A 438 -19.07 16.74 -42.09
CA CYS A 438 -20.49 16.61 -41.81
C CYS A 438 -21.27 15.92 -42.94
N GLN A 439 -20.61 15.58 -44.06
CA GLN A 439 -21.21 14.86 -45.19
C GLN A 439 -21.00 13.35 -45.11
N LEU A 440 -20.35 12.85 -44.05
CA LEU A 440 -20.08 11.42 -43.86
C LEU A 440 -21.37 10.66 -43.53
N PRO A 441 -21.90 9.81 -44.45
CA PRO A 441 -23.27 9.30 -44.33
C PRO A 441 -23.43 8.22 -43.25
N GLN A 442 -22.34 7.53 -42.89
CA GLN A 442 -22.35 6.44 -41.92
C GLN A 442 -21.85 6.85 -40.53
N LEU A 443 -21.51 8.13 -40.32
CA LEU A 443 -20.89 8.56 -39.06
C LEU A 443 -21.89 8.48 -37.90
N ARG A 444 -21.53 7.73 -36.87
CA ARG A 444 -22.32 7.50 -35.65
C ARG A 444 -21.72 8.17 -34.43
N ARG A 445 -20.39 8.17 -34.32
CA ARG A 445 -19.67 8.79 -33.21
C ARG A 445 -18.71 9.85 -33.71
N LEU A 446 -18.83 11.05 -33.16
CA LEU A 446 -17.93 12.17 -33.42
C LEU A 446 -17.38 12.71 -32.09
N THR A 447 -16.07 12.57 -31.89
CA THR A 447 -15.37 13.08 -30.71
C THR A 447 -14.45 14.23 -31.11
N LEU A 448 -14.73 15.39 -30.54
CA LEU A 448 -14.00 16.65 -30.72
C LEU A 448 -13.63 17.27 -29.36
N ALA A 449 -13.78 16.52 -28.27
CA ALA A 449 -13.55 17.02 -26.93
C ALA A 449 -12.10 17.48 -26.72
N ASN A 450 -11.87 18.48 -25.85
CA ASN A 450 -10.55 19.02 -25.54
C ASN A 450 -9.85 19.60 -26.80
N ASN A 451 -10.49 20.57 -27.45
CA ASN A 451 -9.97 21.29 -28.62
C ASN A 451 -10.13 22.81 -28.40
N GLN A 452 -10.02 23.62 -29.46
CA GLN A 452 -10.18 25.08 -29.41
C GLN A 452 -11.34 25.57 -30.30
N LEU A 453 -12.34 24.71 -30.57
CA LEU A 453 -13.44 25.02 -31.47
C LEU A 453 -14.26 26.19 -30.94
N GLN A 454 -14.43 27.23 -31.76
CA GLN A 454 -15.25 28.40 -31.41
C GLN A 454 -16.73 28.21 -31.81
N ALA A 455 -16.97 27.47 -32.89
CA ALA A 455 -18.30 27.11 -33.36
C ALA A 455 -18.30 25.70 -33.97
N LEU A 456 -19.48 25.10 -34.08
CA LEU A 456 -19.71 23.92 -34.90
C LEU A 456 -20.39 24.37 -36.22
N PRO A 457 -20.05 23.76 -37.37
CA PRO A 457 -20.61 24.17 -38.66
C PRO A 457 -22.11 23.84 -38.74
N ARG A 458 -22.88 24.68 -39.44
CA ARG A 458 -24.31 24.44 -39.72
C ARG A 458 -24.55 23.11 -40.43
N SER A 459 -23.58 22.66 -41.24
CA SER A 459 -23.65 21.38 -41.93
C SER A 459 -23.68 20.18 -40.98
N LEU A 460 -23.37 20.33 -39.68
CA LEU A 460 -23.43 19.23 -38.69
C LEU A 460 -24.78 18.51 -38.70
N GLY A 461 -25.88 19.22 -38.99
CA GLY A 461 -27.22 18.64 -39.13
C GLY A 461 -27.40 17.65 -40.28
N GLN A 462 -26.42 17.55 -41.20
CA GLN A 462 -26.41 16.54 -42.27
C GLN A 462 -26.05 15.14 -41.76
N LEU A 463 -25.42 15.03 -40.59
CA LEU A 463 -25.07 13.75 -39.96
C LEU A 463 -26.30 13.07 -39.32
N ARG A 464 -27.28 12.68 -40.15
CA ARG A 464 -28.55 12.10 -39.68
C ARG A 464 -28.38 10.78 -38.90
N GLY A 465 -27.28 10.07 -39.13
CA GLY A 465 -26.92 8.83 -38.44
C GLY A 465 -26.20 9.01 -37.11
N LEU A 466 -25.85 10.24 -36.72
CA LEU A 466 -25.05 10.52 -35.54
C LEU A 466 -25.80 10.14 -34.26
N THR A 467 -25.16 9.31 -33.42
CA THR A 467 -25.68 8.84 -32.13
C THR A 467 -24.95 9.47 -30.95
N ASP A 468 -23.67 9.79 -31.11
CA ASP A 468 -22.82 10.28 -30.02
C ASP A 468 -21.98 11.47 -30.49
N LEU A 469 -22.13 12.61 -29.80
CA LEU A 469 -21.37 13.83 -30.05
C LEU A 469 -20.68 14.31 -28.77
N TYR A 470 -19.35 14.32 -28.80
CA TYR A 470 -18.52 14.78 -27.69
C TYR A 470 -17.78 16.06 -28.09
N VAL A 471 -18.17 17.19 -27.54
CA VAL A 471 -17.58 18.52 -27.80
C VAL A 471 -17.15 19.23 -26.52
N ALA A 472 -17.07 18.51 -25.40
CA ALA A 472 -16.66 19.05 -24.11
C ALA A 472 -15.26 19.69 -24.16
N ARG A 473 -14.97 20.67 -23.31
CA ARG A 473 -13.68 21.39 -23.25
C ARG A 473 -13.29 22.01 -24.60
N ASN A 474 -14.14 22.90 -25.09
CA ASN A 474 -13.87 23.72 -26.27
C ASN A 474 -14.16 25.20 -25.95
N LYS A 475 -14.22 26.06 -26.96
CA LYS A 475 -14.53 27.49 -26.83
C LYS A 475 -15.92 27.83 -27.41
N LEU A 476 -16.83 26.85 -27.44
CA LEU A 476 -18.16 27.02 -28.04
C LEU A 476 -19.01 28.00 -27.22
N THR A 477 -19.51 29.05 -27.86
CA THR A 477 -20.43 30.03 -27.24
C THR A 477 -21.90 29.72 -27.51
N THR A 478 -22.19 28.97 -28.57
CA THR A 478 -23.53 28.46 -28.95
C THR A 478 -23.41 27.10 -29.65
N LEU A 479 -24.53 26.39 -29.78
CA LEU A 479 -24.66 25.22 -30.66
C LEU A 479 -25.50 25.60 -31.90
N PRO A 480 -25.20 25.09 -33.11
CA PRO A 480 -25.97 25.42 -34.31
C PRO A 480 -27.40 24.87 -34.23
N ALA A 481 -28.37 25.62 -34.74
CA ALA A 481 -29.78 25.19 -34.76
C ALA A 481 -29.98 23.90 -35.58
N GLU A 482 -29.15 23.70 -36.60
CA GLU A 482 -29.15 22.51 -37.44
C GLU A 482 -28.81 21.23 -36.68
N LEU A 483 -28.23 21.31 -35.47
CA LEU A 483 -28.03 20.14 -34.61
C LEU A 483 -29.35 19.38 -34.36
N GLY A 484 -30.49 20.09 -34.30
CA GLY A 484 -31.82 19.48 -34.16
C GLY A 484 -32.25 18.59 -35.33
N LEU A 485 -31.48 18.54 -36.42
CA LEU A 485 -31.69 17.61 -37.55
C LEU A 485 -31.11 16.21 -37.28
N CYS A 486 -30.21 16.06 -36.31
CA CYS A 486 -29.59 14.81 -35.89
C CYS A 486 -30.49 14.01 -34.94
N ARG A 487 -31.68 13.61 -35.41
CA ARG A 487 -32.74 12.97 -34.58
C ARG A 487 -32.34 11.65 -33.90
N ASN A 488 -31.29 10.99 -34.40
CA ASN A 488 -30.74 9.76 -33.81
C ASN A 488 -29.75 10.02 -32.67
N LEU A 489 -29.43 11.28 -32.36
CA LEU A 489 -28.45 11.64 -31.33
C LEU A 489 -28.97 11.19 -29.95
N ARG A 490 -28.17 10.38 -29.25
CA ARG A 490 -28.47 9.82 -27.93
C ARG A 490 -27.64 10.47 -26.84
N ILE A 491 -26.40 10.83 -27.15
CA ILE A 491 -25.46 11.44 -26.20
C ILE A 491 -24.94 12.74 -26.80
N LEU A 492 -25.11 13.83 -26.05
CA LEU A 492 -24.47 15.12 -26.29
C LEU A 492 -23.69 15.54 -25.04
N MET A 493 -22.36 15.54 -25.15
CA MET A 493 -21.47 16.06 -24.11
C MET A 493 -20.87 17.37 -24.54
N ALA A 494 -21.31 18.47 -23.92
CA ALA A 494 -20.84 19.82 -24.22
C ALA A 494 -20.32 20.55 -22.96
N ASP A 495 -19.93 19.78 -21.93
CA ASP A 495 -19.35 20.29 -20.69
C ASP A 495 -18.14 21.21 -20.94
N GLU A 496 -17.86 22.12 -20.01
CA GLU A 496 -16.67 22.98 -20.04
C GLU A 496 -16.54 23.77 -21.35
N ASN A 497 -17.65 24.35 -21.83
CA ASN A 497 -17.70 25.31 -22.93
C ASN A 497 -18.35 26.61 -22.46
N PRO A 498 -17.94 27.80 -22.94
CA PRO A 498 -18.58 29.07 -22.60
C PRO A 498 -19.95 29.28 -23.28
N LEU A 499 -20.78 28.22 -23.37
CA LEU A 499 -22.11 28.26 -23.98
C LEU A 499 -23.01 29.25 -23.23
N THR A 500 -23.52 30.26 -23.92
CA THR A 500 -24.40 31.31 -23.36
C THR A 500 -25.88 30.99 -23.52
N SER A 501 -26.22 30.20 -24.55
CA SER A 501 -27.57 29.73 -24.86
C SER A 501 -27.54 28.37 -25.55
N LEU A 502 -28.68 27.68 -25.53
CA LEU A 502 -28.96 26.51 -26.37
C LEU A 502 -29.99 26.92 -27.43
N PRO A 503 -29.89 26.41 -28.68
CA PRO A 503 -30.89 26.68 -29.71
C PRO A 503 -32.21 25.98 -29.38
N ASP A 504 -33.35 26.58 -29.71
CA ASP A 504 -34.67 25.95 -29.55
C ASP A 504 -34.77 24.59 -30.26
N ALA A 505 -34.01 24.42 -31.35
CA ALA A 505 -33.93 23.16 -32.08
C ALA A 505 -33.39 21.98 -31.26
N ILE A 506 -32.79 22.21 -30.08
CA ILE A 506 -32.38 21.13 -29.17
C ILE A 506 -33.56 20.20 -28.84
N GLY A 507 -34.77 20.75 -28.69
CA GLY A 507 -35.98 19.96 -28.41
C GLY A 507 -36.38 18.98 -29.50
N LYS A 508 -35.80 19.09 -30.71
CA LYS A 508 -36.05 18.17 -31.84
C LYS A 508 -35.19 16.90 -31.80
N LEU A 509 -34.32 16.76 -30.80
CA LEU A 509 -33.48 15.57 -30.63
C LEU A 509 -34.26 14.42 -29.95
N ASP A 510 -35.17 13.81 -30.71
CA ASP A 510 -36.15 12.83 -30.22
C ASP A 510 -35.52 11.63 -29.49
N SER A 511 -34.29 11.25 -29.86
CA SER A 511 -33.56 10.11 -29.27
C SER A 511 -32.63 10.48 -28.12
N LEU A 512 -32.53 11.75 -27.73
CA LEU A 512 -31.52 12.20 -26.78
C LEU A 512 -31.80 11.63 -25.38
N ARG A 513 -30.82 10.90 -24.84
CA ARG A 513 -30.89 10.26 -23.52
C ARG A 513 -29.97 10.94 -22.51
N THR A 514 -28.87 11.49 -22.97
CA THR A 514 -27.86 12.12 -22.12
C THR A 514 -27.50 13.49 -22.68
N LEU A 515 -27.71 14.52 -21.87
CA LEU A 515 -27.32 15.89 -22.17
C LEU A 515 -26.44 16.40 -21.02
N HIS A 516 -25.16 16.60 -21.32
CA HIS A 516 -24.22 17.13 -20.34
C HIS A 516 -23.77 18.55 -20.70
N LEU A 517 -24.00 19.47 -19.75
CA LEU A 517 -23.80 20.91 -19.87
C LEU A 517 -23.20 21.48 -18.57
N ALA A 518 -22.36 20.69 -17.89
CA ALA A 518 -21.65 21.14 -16.71
C ALA A 518 -20.57 22.18 -17.07
N ARG A 519 -20.34 23.15 -16.19
CA ARG A 519 -19.39 24.27 -16.38
C ARG A 519 -19.61 25.03 -17.70
N THR A 520 -20.88 25.32 -18.02
CA THR A 520 -21.27 26.20 -19.13
C THR A 520 -21.52 27.63 -18.63
N ARG A 521 -21.95 28.58 -19.49
CA ARG A 521 -22.31 29.96 -19.08
C ARG A 521 -23.77 30.28 -19.44
N LEU A 522 -24.63 29.27 -19.38
CA LEU A 522 -26.02 29.38 -19.84
C LEU A 522 -26.77 30.43 -19.01
N LEU A 523 -27.46 31.34 -19.70
CA LEU A 523 -28.32 32.35 -19.06
C LEU A 523 -29.77 31.89 -18.91
N ALA A 524 -30.20 30.97 -19.78
CA ALA A 524 -31.53 30.35 -19.75
C ALA A 524 -31.49 28.99 -20.47
N LEU A 525 -32.46 28.14 -20.15
CA LEU A 525 -32.78 26.96 -20.94
C LEU A 525 -33.96 27.28 -21.87
N PRO A 526 -33.95 26.81 -23.13
CA PRO A 526 -35.08 27.02 -24.03
C PRO A 526 -36.31 26.25 -23.55
N ASN A 527 -37.52 26.80 -23.77
CA ASN A 527 -38.76 26.12 -23.43
C ASN A 527 -38.91 24.76 -24.14
N THR A 528 -38.24 24.56 -25.28
CA THR A 528 -38.23 23.30 -26.00
C THR A 528 -37.46 22.18 -25.30
N ILE A 529 -36.76 22.43 -24.19
CA ILE A 529 -36.08 21.37 -23.41
C ILE A 529 -37.04 20.27 -22.98
N GLY A 530 -38.30 20.61 -22.66
CA GLY A 530 -39.35 19.65 -22.30
C GLY A 530 -39.76 18.70 -23.41
N GLN A 531 -39.40 18.99 -24.67
CA GLN A 531 -39.66 18.10 -25.81
C GLN A 531 -38.71 16.91 -25.87
N LEU A 532 -37.62 16.93 -25.08
CA LEU A 532 -36.66 15.83 -24.96
C LEU A 532 -37.24 14.67 -24.10
N THR A 533 -38.31 14.06 -24.58
CA THR A 533 -39.09 13.05 -23.84
C THR A 533 -38.32 11.74 -23.59
N ALA A 534 -37.24 11.48 -24.33
CA ALA A 534 -36.33 10.34 -24.11
C ALA A 534 -35.18 10.62 -23.12
N LEU A 535 -35.06 11.87 -22.63
CA LEU A 535 -33.94 12.30 -21.79
C LEU A 535 -33.96 11.58 -20.45
N ARG A 536 -32.82 10.99 -20.08
CA ARG A 536 -32.61 10.23 -18.84
C ARG A 536 -31.62 10.91 -17.91
N ASN A 537 -30.58 11.51 -18.47
CA ASN A 537 -29.50 12.13 -17.71
C ASN A 537 -29.32 13.57 -18.16
N LEU A 538 -29.42 14.50 -17.21
CA LEU A 538 -29.18 15.92 -17.43
C LEU A 538 -28.23 16.46 -16.37
N THR A 539 -27.07 16.98 -16.81
CA THR A 539 -26.17 17.76 -15.96
C THR A 539 -26.15 19.21 -16.42
N LEU A 540 -26.35 20.11 -15.47
CA LEU A 540 -26.34 21.55 -15.68
C LEU A 540 -25.49 22.17 -14.59
N SER A 541 -24.38 22.82 -14.95
CA SER A 541 -23.63 23.62 -13.98
C SER A 541 -22.90 24.80 -14.59
N GLY A 542 -22.60 25.80 -13.76
CA GLY A 542 -21.70 26.92 -14.09
C GLY A 542 -22.35 28.13 -14.76
N GLY A 543 -23.68 28.14 -14.92
CA GLY A 543 -24.42 29.26 -15.49
C GLY A 543 -24.75 30.39 -14.50
N SER A 544 -25.37 31.43 -15.05
CA SER A 544 -26.18 32.41 -14.31
C SER A 544 -27.61 32.26 -14.79
N LEU A 545 -28.17 31.06 -14.62
CA LEU A 545 -29.51 30.72 -15.09
C LEU A 545 -30.51 31.66 -14.41
N ARG A 546 -31.20 32.48 -15.20
CA ARG A 546 -32.25 33.37 -14.68
C ARG A 546 -33.41 32.57 -14.09
N ASN A 547 -33.77 31.48 -14.74
CA ASN A 547 -34.80 30.54 -14.31
C ASN A 547 -34.62 29.17 -14.98
N VAL A 548 -35.29 28.16 -14.42
CA VAL A 548 -35.52 26.87 -15.08
C VAL A 548 -36.96 26.90 -15.62
N PRO A 549 -37.20 26.62 -16.93
CA PRO A 549 -38.53 26.74 -17.53
C PRO A 549 -39.50 25.68 -17.01
N GLU A 550 -40.80 25.99 -16.97
CA GLU A 550 -41.86 25.05 -16.57
C GLU A 550 -41.88 23.78 -17.43
N SER A 551 -41.39 23.83 -18.67
CA SER A 551 -41.33 22.66 -19.55
C SER A 551 -40.34 21.59 -19.09
N ILE A 552 -39.43 21.87 -18.14
CA ILE A 552 -38.50 20.86 -17.61
C ILE A 552 -39.24 19.64 -17.05
N GLY A 553 -40.43 19.83 -16.48
CA GLY A 553 -41.27 18.77 -15.94
C GLY A 553 -41.82 17.80 -16.99
N ASP A 554 -41.72 18.12 -18.28
CA ASP A 554 -42.15 17.23 -19.37
C ASP A 554 -41.06 16.24 -19.80
N CYS A 555 -39.83 16.36 -19.28
CA CYS A 555 -38.76 15.37 -19.40
C CYS A 555 -39.04 14.13 -18.53
N ARG A 556 -40.16 13.43 -18.78
CA ARG A 556 -40.71 12.40 -17.87
C ARG A 556 -39.85 11.14 -17.74
N GLN A 557 -38.89 10.92 -18.63
CA GLN A 557 -37.96 9.79 -18.56
C GLN A 557 -36.69 10.12 -17.76
N LEU A 558 -36.57 11.32 -17.20
CA LEU A 558 -35.38 11.76 -16.48
C LEU A 558 -35.20 10.93 -15.21
N THR A 559 -34.04 10.26 -15.11
CA THR A 559 -33.64 9.41 -13.99
C THR A 559 -32.53 10.04 -13.15
N TYR A 560 -31.71 10.89 -13.77
CA TYR A 560 -30.59 11.57 -13.13
C TYR A 560 -30.61 13.05 -13.49
N LEU A 561 -30.62 13.91 -12.47
CA LEU A 561 -30.54 15.36 -12.62
C LEU A 561 -29.50 15.92 -11.65
N GLN A 562 -28.50 16.59 -12.21
CA GLN A 562 -27.60 17.47 -11.47
C GLN A 562 -27.80 18.90 -11.95
N LEU A 563 -28.16 19.80 -11.03
CA LEU A 563 -28.32 21.22 -11.30
C LEU A 563 -27.52 22.03 -10.28
N THR A 564 -26.51 22.77 -10.75
CA THR A 564 -25.69 23.65 -9.91
C THR A 564 -25.61 25.04 -10.53
N ASP A 565 -26.14 26.05 -9.86
CA ASP A 565 -26.19 27.42 -10.37
C ASP A 565 -26.01 28.41 -9.21
N SER A 566 -25.26 29.49 -9.45
CA SER A 566 -24.96 30.48 -8.42
C SER A 566 -25.98 31.61 -8.32
N THR A 567 -27.02 31.63 -9.14
CA THR A 567 -27.97 32.75 -9.25
C THR A 567 -29.43 32.35 -9.08
N LEU A 568 -29.77 31.08 -9.32
CA LEU A 568 -31.14 30.58 -9.18
C LEU A 568 -31.66 30.72 -7.74
N THR A 569 -32.81 31.39 -7.61
CA THR A 569 -33.52 31.61 -6.34
C THR A 569 -34.74 30.71 -6.16
N GLY A 570 -35.17 29.99 -7.22
CA GLY A 570 -36.38 29.17 -7.22
C GLY A 570 -36.36 28.07 -8.28
N LEU A 571 -37.19 27.05 -8.08
CA LEU A 571 -37.45 25.97 -9.03
C LEU A 571 -38.93 25.98 -9.46
N PRO A 572 -39.26 25.64 -10.72
CA PRO A 572 -40.64 25.66 -11.24
C PRO A 572 -41.55 24.64 -10.55
N ALA A 573 -42.86 24.87 -10.57
CA ALA A 573 -43.82 23.94 -9.96
C ALA A 573 -43.86 22.59 -10.68
N SER A 574 -43.61 22.58 -12.00
CA SER A 574 -43.52 21.36 -12.79
C SER A 574 -42.38 20.42 -12.40
N PHE A 575 -41.43 20.84 -11.56
CA PHE A 575 -40.30 20.00 -11.14
C PHE A 575 -40.75 18.67 -10.51
N GLY A 576 -41.88 18.68 -9.79
CA GLY A 576 -42.52 17.46 -9.23
C GLY A 576 -43.02 16.45 -10.27
N LYS A 577 -43.16 16.83 -11.55
CA LYS A 577 -43.59 15.94 -12.65
C LYS A 577 -42.49 15.01 -13.15
N LEU A 578 -41.27 15.13 -12.64
CA LEU A 578 -40.13 14.25 -12.96
C LEU A 578 -40.25 12.90 -12.24
N LEU A 579 -41.34 12.16 -12.48
CA LEU A 579 -41.76 10.99 -11.70
C LEU A 579 -40.82 9.78 -11.81
N ASN A 580 -39.89 9.77 -12.76
CA ASN A 580 -38.88 8.73 -12.92
C ASN A 580 -37.53 9.07 -12.31
N LEU A 581 -37.40 10.24 -11.68
CA LEU A 581 -36.15 10.70 -11.12
C LEU A 581 -35.72 9.78 -9.98
N ASN A 582 -34.51 9.23 -10.09
CA ASN A 582 -33.91 8.32 -9.12
C ASN A 582 -32.83 9.03 -8.30
N GLN A 583 -32.02 9.85 -8.96
CA GLN A 583 -30.93 10.59 -8.35
C GLN A 583 -31.07 12.08 -8.66
N LEU A 584 -31.02 12.89 -7.60
CA LEU A 584 -31.14 14.33 -7.70
C LEU A 584 -30.02 15.00 -6.89
N SER A 585 -29.24 15.84 -7.56
CA SER A 585 -28.24 16.71 -6.94
C SER A 585 -28.53 18.16 -7.28
N LEU A 586 -28.74 18.99 -6.25
CA LEU A 586 -28.98 20.43 -6.39
C LEU A 586 -27.87 21.19 -5.66
N GLY A 587 -27.17 22.09 -6.36
CA GLY A 587 -26.18 23.00 -5.80
C GLY A 587 -26.59 24.45 -6.04
N LEU A 588 -27.43 25.01 -5.17
CA LEU A 588 -28.14 26.26 -5.41
C LEU A 588 -27.97 27.21 -4.21
N PRO A 589 -26.91 28.04 -4.16
CA PRO A 589 -26.58 28.84 -2.97
C PRO A 589 -27.70 29.74 -2.44
N HIS A 590 -28.52 30.30 -3.32
CA HIS A 590 -29.54 31.30 -2.99
C HIS A 590 -30.98 30.75 -2.96
N LEU A 591 -31.16 29.44 -3.12
CA LEU A 591 -32.48 28.82 -3.03
C LEU A 591 -32.91 28.75 -1.56
N THR A 592 -34.04 29.36 -1.21
CA THR A 592 -34.53 29.41 0.18
C THR A 592 -35.54 28.32 0.52
N ALA A 593 -36.26 27.81 -0.48
CA ALA A 593 -37.28 26.77 -0.33
C ALA A 593 -37.41 25.89 -1.58
N LEU A 594 -37.78 24.63 -1.40
CA LEU A 594 -38.15 23.70 -2.46
C LEU A 594 -39.66 23.81 -2.78
N PRO A 595 -40.11 23.60 -4.04
CA PRO A 595 -41.52 23.68 -4.38
C PRO A 595 -42.35 22.57 -3.69
N ALA A 596 -43.62 22.82 -3.38
CA ALA A 596 -44.48 21.84 -2.70
C ALA A 596 -44.64 20.52 -3.49
N SER A 597 -44.59 20.60 -4.83
CA SER A 597 -44.63 19.45 -5.72
C SER A 597 -43.40 18.53 -5.62
N PHE A 598 -42.33 18.95 -4.93
CA PHE A 598 -41.10 18.16 -4.75
C PHE A 598 -41.35 16.80 -4.09
N ALA A 599 -42.37 16.70 -3.23
CA ALA A 599 -42.78 15.45 -2.59
C ALA A 599 -43.33 14.40 -3.58
N GLN A 600 -43.63 14.77 -4.83
CA GLN A 600 -44.13 13.87 -5.88
C GLN A 600 -43.02 12.99 -6.49
N LEU A 601 -41.75 13.26 -6.19
CA LEU A 601 -40.58 12.55 -6.73
C LEU A 601 -40.35 11.18 -6.08
N THR A 602 -41.40 10.36 -5.96
CA THR A 602 -41.46 9.15 -5.12
C THR A 602 -40.46 8.05 -5.46
N LYS A 603 -39.82 8.10 -6.64
CA LYS A 603 -38.77 7.15 -7.06
C LYS A 603 -37.35 7.58 -6.69
N VAL A 604 -37.16 8.77 -6.11
CA VAL A 604 -35.83 9.25 -5.73
C VAL A 604 -35.26 8.36 -4.62
N THR A 605 -34.07 7.82 -4.86
CA THR A 605 -33.31 7.00 -3.92
C THR A 605 -32.12 7.75 -3.34
N TYR A 606 -31.59 8.74 -4.07
CA TYR A 606 -30.47 9.57 -3.67
C TYR A 606 -30.82 11.05 -3.86
N LEU A 607 -30.79 11.80 -2.76
CA LEU A 607 -31.04 13.23 -2.75
C LEU A 607 -29.87 13.97 -2.09
N TRP A 608 -29.19 14.80 -2.87
CA TRP A 608 -28.14 15.69 -2.39
C TRP A 608 -28.53 17.15 -2.63
N LEU A 609 -28.68 17.89 -1.55
CA LEU A 609 -28.95 19.33 -1.54
C LEU A 609 -27.72 20.06 -1.00
N ASN A 610 -27.02 20.82 -1.83
CA ASN A 610 -26.05 21.83 -1.43
C ASN A 610 -26.69 23.21 -1.59
N VAL A 611 -27.43 23.62 -0.56
CA VAL A 611 -28.30 24.80 -0.58
C VAL A 611 -28.09 25.58 0.74
N PRO A 612 -26.98 26.33 0.85
CA PRO A 612 -26.61 27.14 2.03
C PRO A 612 -27.74 27.95 2.67
N ASP A 613 -28.64 28.53 1.86
CA ASP A 613 -29.72 29.40 2.33
C ASP A 613 -31.08 28.69 2.52
N LEU A 614 -31.11 27.35 2.42
CA LEU A 614 -32.34 26.55 2.60
C LEU A 614 -32.85 26.66 4.03
N LEU A 615 -34.07 27.17 4.20
CA LEU A 615 -34.69 27.38 5.51
C LEU A 615 -35.34 26.10 6.05
N ALA A 616 -36.04 25.36 5.19
CA ALA A 616 -36.79 24.16 5.55
C ALA A 616 -36.94 23.21 4.35
N LEU A 617 -37.14 21.92 4.64
CA LEU A 617 -37.58 20.93 3.66
C LEU A 617 -39.12 20.87 3.61
N PRO A 618 -39.74 20.47 2.48
CA PRO A 618 -41.20 20.40 2.37
C PRO A 618 -41.85 19.48 3.40
N GLU A 619 -42.98 19.89 3.98
CA GLU A 619 -43.72 19.09 4.99
C GLU A 619 -44.08 17.68 4.53
N ASN A 620 -44.27 17.46 3.22
CA ASN A 620 -44.61 16.16 2.65
C ASN A 620 -43.38 15.33 2.19
N LEU A 621 -42.16 15.66 2.61
CA LEU A 621 -40.93 14.94 2.24
C LEU A 621 -41.03 13.42 2.50
N GLY A 622 -41.75 13.01 3.54
CA GLY A 622 -42.03 11.61 3.86
C GLY A 622 -42.71 10.78 2.75
N ALA A 623 -43.23 11.41 1.70
CA ALA A 623 -43.73 10.71 0.51
C ALA A 623 -42.63 10.01 -0.30
N LEU A 624 -41.35 10.40 -0.12
CA LEU A 624 -40.19 9.81 -0.79
C LEU A 624 -39.78 8.47 -0.15
N THR A 625 -40.69 7.50 -0.15
CA THR A 625 -40.53 6.24 0.61
C THR A 625 -39.39 5.35 0.13
N GLN A 626 -38.87 5.58 -1.08
CA GLN A 626 -37.71 4.89 -1.67
C GLN A 626 -36.37 5.59 -1.38
N LEU A 627 -36.38 6.75 -0.70
CA LEU A 627 -35.18 7.53 -0.42
C LEU A 627 -34.25 6.77 0.53
N ASN A 628 -33.06 6.44 0.04
CA ASN A 628 -32.03 5.68 0.76
C ASN A 628 -31.00 6.63 1.37
N THR A 629 -30.59 7.65 0.62
CA THR A 629 -29.60 8.64 1.05
C THR A 629 -30.17 10.04 0.93
N LEU A 630 -30.16 10.77 2.06
CA LEU A 630 -30.48 12.19 2.14
C LEU A 630 -29.26 12.95 2.66
N HIS A 631 -28.70 13.80 1.82
CA HIS A 631 -27.62 14.73 2.19
C HIS A 631 -28.10 16.16 2.01
N VAL A 632 -28.08 16.95 3.09
CA VAL A 632 -28.45 18.36 3.08
C VAL A 632 -27.31 19.18 3.66
N ILE A 633 -26.79 20.10 2.85
CA ILE A 633 -25.80 21.09 3.24
C ILE A 633 -26.51 22.45 3.24
N SER A 634 -26.72 23.02 4.44
CA SER A 634 -27.38 24.31 4.63
C SER A 634 -26.92 24.97 5.93
N ARG A 635 -26.60 26.27 5.85
CA ARG A 635 -26.28 27.11 7.01
C ARG A 635 -27.55 27.55 7.75
N ARG A 636 -28.67 27.67 7.03
CA ARG A 636 -29.92 28.29 7.53
C ARG A 636 -31.04 27.30 7.84
N LEU A 637 -30.77 25.99 7.76
CA LEU A 637 -31.77 24.97 8.03
C LEU A 637 -32.14 24.98 9.52
N ILE A 638 -33.39 25.35 9.82
CA ILE A 638 -33.87 25.50 11.20
C ILE A 638 -34.33 24.15 11.78
N GLY A 639 -34.83 23.25 10.93
CA GLY A 639 -35.38 21.96 11.33
C GLY A 639 -35.69 21.04 10.15
N LEU A 640 -35.98 19.78 10.46
CA LEU A 640 -36.54 18.81 9.50
C LEU A 640 -38.03 18.62 9.75
N PRO A 641 -38.85 18.37 8.71
CA PRO A 641 -40.29 18.15 8.87
C PRO A 641 -40.60 16.81 9.56
N ASN A 642 -41.73 16.75 10.26
CA ASN A 642 -42.18 15.54 10.97
C ASN A 642 -42.43 14.34 10.03
N SER A 643 -42.62 14.59 8.74
CA SER A 643 -42.79 13.52 7.75
C SER A 643 -41.51 12.72 7.48
N VAL A 644 -40.33 13.18 7.90
CA VAL A 644 -39.06 12.43 7.77
C VAL A 644 -39.16 11.03 8.35
N GLY A 645 -39.94 10.82 9.42
CA GLY A 645 -40.16 9.50 10.00
C GLY A 645 -40.83 8.48 9.08
N ARG A 646 -41.46 8.92 7.97
CA ARG A 646 -42.08 8.06 6.97
C ARG A 646 -41.10 7.56 5.90
N LEU A 647 -39.83 8.02 5.92
CA LEU A 647 -38.79 7.58 4.98
C LEU A 647 -38.29 6.17 5.34
N SER A 648 -39.11 5.16 5.05
CA SER A 648 -38.87 3.77 5.46
C SER A 648 -37.61 3.13 4.85
N ALA A 649 -37.15 3.60 3.68
CA ALA A 649 -35.96 3.08 3.02
C ALA A 649 -34.65 3.79 3.42
N LEU A 650 -34.73 4.86 4.22
CA LEU A 650 -33.58 5.72 4.53
C LEU A 650 -32.52 4.96 5.33
N ARG A 651 -31.29 4.93 4.80
CA ARG A 651 -30.11 4.31 5.44
C ARG A 651 -29.07 5.33 5.84
N HIS A 652 -28.95 6.41 5.07
CA HIS A 652 -27.94 7.45 5.28
C HIS A 652 -28.60 8.83 5.35
N LEU A 653 -28.44 9.50 6.49
CA LEU A 653 -28.87 10.87 6.69
C LEU A 653 -27.66 11.73 7.06
N GLN A 654 -27.34 12.72 6.25
CA GLN A 654 -26.27 13.68 6.49
C GLN A 654 -26.80 15.11 6.45
N LEU A 655 -26.51 15.87 7.49
CA LEU A 655 -26.88 17.28 7.65
C LEU A 655 -25.61 18.08 7.94
N ASP A 656 -25.25 19.03 7.10
CA ASP A 656 -24.02 19.81 7.22
C ASP A 656 -24.32 21.31 7.23
N GLY A 657 -23.87 21.98 8.28
CA GLY A 657 -23.99 23.42 8.48
C GLY A 657 -22.95 24.22 7.71
N THR A 658 -21.91 23.57 7.18
CA THR A 658 -20.69 24.16 6.61
C THR A 658 -19.92 25.06 7.56
N ILE A 659 -18.69 25.34 7.18
CA ILE A 659 -17.86 26.37 7.80
C ILE A 659 -18.05 27.67 7.02
N ASP A 660 -18.32 28.75 7.74
CA ASP A 660 -18.33 30.08 7.18
C ASP A 660 -16.91 30.44 6.68
N PRO A 661 -16.74 30.78 5.39
CA PRO A 661 -15.42 31.01 4.83
C PRO A 661 -14.74 32.28 5.35
N GLU A 662 -15.47 33.26 5.88
CA GLU A 662 -14.91 34.52 6.39
C GLU A 662 -14.47 34.38 7.84
N THR A 663 -15.32 33.78 8.67
CA THR A 663 -15.05 33.63 10.10
C THR A 663 -14.32 32.32 10.44
N ASN A 664 -14.25 31.39 9.48
CA ASN A 664 -13.75 30.02 9.65
C ASN A 664 -14.41 29.28 10.83
N LYS A 665 -15.69 29.59 11.09
CA LYS A 665 -16.50 29.05 12.18
C LYS A 665 -17.70 28.27 11.63
N PRO A 666 -18.23 27.30 12.38
CA PRO A 666 -19.44 26.59 11.97
C PRO A 666 -20.60 27.58 11.90
N ALA A 667 -21.44 27.46 10.86
CA ALA A 667 -22.50 28.43 10.58
C ALA A 667 -23.92 27.84 10.66
N GLY A 668 -24.04 26.52 10.85
CA GLY A 668 -25.32 25.83 10.86
C GLY A 668 -26.24 26.23 12.01
N GLN A 669 -27.53 26.38 11.69
CA GLN A 669 -28.59 26.81 12.62
C GLN A 669 -29.53 25.68 13.07
N LEU A 670 -29.27 24.42 12.70
CA LEU A 670 -30.11 23.29 13.09
C LEU A 670 -30.00 23.05 14.59
N LEU A 671 -31.13 23.11 15.29
CA LEU A 671 -31.17 22.95 16.75
C LEU A 671 -31.35 21.49 17.17
N GLN A 672 -32.21 20.74 16.49
CA GLN A 672 -32.55 19.36 16.87
C GLN A 672 -33.11 18.56 15.70
N LEU A 673 -33.15 17.23 15.86
CA LEU A 673 -33.88 16.34 14.95
C LEU A 673 -35.33 16.18 15.40
N PRO A 674 -36.32 16.05 14.49
CA PRO A 674 -37.71 15.83 14.87
C PRO A 674 -37.88 14.46 15.52
N ASP A 675 -38.82 14.33 16.46
CA ASP A 675 -39.09 13.07 17.18
C ASP A 675 -39.47 11.93 16.24
N SER A 676 -40.03 12.25 15.08
CA SER A 676 -40.36 11.29 14.04
C SER A 676 -39.15 10.55 13.46
N VAL A 677 -37.92 11.07 13.57
CA VAL A 677 -36.72 10.45 12.99
C VAL A 677 -36.50 9.02 13.50
N VAL A 678 -36.97 8.72 14.72
CA VAL A 678 -36.91 7.39 15.33
C VAL A 678 -37.71 6.33 14.59
N TYR A 679 -38.60 6.72 13.67
CA TYR A 679 -39.38 5.80 12.83
C TYR A 679 -38.61 5.36 11.56
N CYS A 680 -37.46 5.96 11.26
CA CYS A 680 -36.56 5.53 10.18
C CYS A 680 -35.80 4.25 10.56
N LYS A 681 -36.50 3.12 10.68
CA LYS A 681 -35.94 1.85 11.22
C LYS A 681 -34.78 1.25 10.41
N ASN A 682 -34.58 1.69 9.17
CA ASN A 682 -33.49 1.26 8.30
C ASN A 682 -32.25 2.16 8.35
N LEU A 683 -32.26 3.24 9.15
CA LEU A 683 -31.14 4.18 9.25
C LEU A 683 -29.92 3.47 9.84
N THR A 684 -28.83 3.43 9.08
CA THR A 684 -27.56 2.80 9.48
C THR A 684 -26.49 3.84 9.84
N THR A 685 -26.59 5.03 9.24
CA THR A 685 -25.65 6.14 9.44
C THR A 685 -26.40 7.45 9.57
N LEU A 686 -26.07 8.19 10.63
CA LEU A 686 -26.52 9.54 10.88
C LEU A 686 -25.31 10.44 11.11
N SER A 687 -25.19 11.49 10.30
CA SER A 687 -24.11 12.47 10.39
C SER A 687 -24.69 13.88 10.48
N VAL A 688 -24.27 14.62 11.50
CA VAL A 688 -24.59 16.04 11.68
C VAL A 688 -23.28 16.78 11.88
N HIS A 689 -22.99 17.74 11.01
CA HIS A 689 -21.72 18.47 10.97
C HIS A 689 -21.96 19.97 11.05
N HIS A 690 -21.08 20.70 11.74
CA HIS A 690 -21.00 22.17 11.74
C HIS A 690 -22.30 22.89 12.15
N GLN A 691 -23.09 22.32 13.07
CA GLN A 691 -24.33 22.92 13.58
C GLN A 691 -24.09 23.50 14.99
N VAL A 692 -23.98 24.82 15.12
CA VAL A 692 -23.39 25.47 16.32
C VAL A 692 -24.13 25.16 17.63
N ASN A 693 -25.46 25.10 17.57
CA ASN A 693 -26.34 24.96 18.73
C ASN A 693 -27.15 23.66 18.67
N PHE A 694 -26.59 22.61 18.08
CA PHE A 694 -27.29 21.34 17.91
C PHE A 694 -27.31 20.54 19.21
N ASP A 695 -28.50 20.11 19.64
CA ASP A 695 -28.68 19.23 20.79
C ASP A 695 -28.21 17.80 20.46
N GLY A 696 -26.90 17.59 20.59
CA GLY A 696 -26.27 16.28 20.40
C GLY A 696 -26.71 15.24 21.43
N ALA A 697 -27.09 15.64 22.65
CA ALA A 697 -27.55 14.72 23.68
C ALA A 697 -28.91 14.13 23.31
N ASP A 698 -29.84 14.95 22.80
CA ASP A 698 -31.10 14.49 22.23
C ASP A 698 -30.89 13.56 21.03
N ALA A 699 -29.97 13.90 20.13
CA ALA A 699 -29.63 13.04 19.00
C ALA A 699 -29.11 11.66 19.45
N ILE A 700 -28.27 11.61 20.50
CA ILE A 700 -27.79 10.35 21.08
C ILE A 700 -28.95 9.59 21.75
N ARG A 701 -29.84 10.23 22.51
CA ARG A 701 -31.02 9.59 23.11
C ARG A 701 -31.93 8.96 22.06
N LYS A 702 -32.13 9.62 20.92
CA LYS A 702 -32.95 9.10 19.80
C LYS A 702 -32.37 7.84 19.17
N THR A 703 -31.07 7.56 19.33
CA THR A 703 -30.44 6.34 18.80
C THR A 703 -30.97 5.06 19.43
N THR A 704 -31.43 5.08 20.70
CA THR A 704 -31.96 3.89 21.40
C THR A 704 -33.19 3.30 20.69
N ARG A 705 -33.93 4.14 19.95
CA ARG A 705 -35.13 3.76 19.19
C ARG A 705 -34.82 3.43 17.72
N LEU A 706 -33.55 3.45 17.31
CA LEU A 706 -33.06 3.20 15.96
C LEU A 706 -32.21 1.92 15.91
N PRO A 707 -32.83 0.73 15.74
CA PRO A 707 -32.18 -0.56 15.99
C PRO A 707 -31.05 -0.91 15.01
N LYS A 708 -31.02 -0.29 13.82
CA LYS A 708 -30.00 -0.55 12.80
C LYS A 708 -28.92 0.52 12.74
N LEU A 709 -29.02 1.58 13.55
CA LEU A 709 -28.08 2.69 13.52
C LEU A 709 -26.75 2.23 14.13
N ALA A 710 -25.73 2.10 13.28
CA ALA A 710 -24.42 1.64 13.69
C ALA A 710 -23.44 2.81 13.90
N THR A 711 -23.61 3.88 13.14
CA THR A 711 -22.69 5.02 13.12
C THR A 711 -23.43 6.32 13.37
N LEU A 712 -22.98 7.05 14.38
CA LEU A 712 -23.38 8.43 14.65
C LEU A 712 -22.15 9.33 14.60
N ASP A 713 -22.18 10.37 13.78
CA ASP A 713 -21.12 11.35 13.68
C ASP A 713 -21.67 12.76 13.93
N LEU A 714 -21.21 13.37 15.01
CA LEU A 714 -21.58 14.69 15.48
C LEU A 714 -20.33 15.56 15.55
N THR A 715 -19.85 16.01 14.39
CA THR A 715 -18.60 16.78 14.29
C THR A 715 -18.90 18.27 14.36
N GLN A 716 -18.19 19.00 15.22
CA GLN A 716 -18.27 20.45 15.36
C GLN A 716 -19.71 20.98 15.54
N CYS A 717 -20.45 20.33 16.43
CA CYS A 717 -21.85 20.63 16.74
C CYS A 717 -22.04 21.44 18.04
N GLY A 718 -20.95 21.92 18.65
CA GLY A 718 -21.00 22.71 19.88
C GLY A 718 -21.36 21.91 21.15
N ILE A 719 -21.30 20.57 21.10
CA ILE A 719 -21.73 19.69 22.20
C ILE A 719 -20.79 19.87 23.41
N GLY A 720 -21.36 20.13 24.59
CA GLY A 720 -20.60 20.42 25.82
C GLY A 720 -20.75 19.41 26.96
N ASP A 721 -21.91 18.75 27.05
CA ASP A 721 -22.26 17.83 28.14
C ASP A 721 -22.93 16.55 27.58
N LEU A 722 -22.65 15.42 28.24
CA LEU A 722 -23.11 14.07 27.91
C LEU A 722 -23.65 13.30 29.13
N ALA A 723 -23.80 13.95 30.29
CA ALA A 723 -24.08 13.30 31.58
C ALA A 723 -25.42 12.54 31.62
N ASP A 724 -26.47 13.07 30.99
CA ASP A 724 -27.84 12.56 31.07
C ASP A 724 -28.17 11.43 30.06
N ILE A 725 -27.16 10.72 29.56
CA ILE A 725 -27.33 9.66 28.54
C ILE A 725 -27.29 8.28 29.21
N ASN A 726 -28.36 7.49 29.02
CA ASN A 726 -28.36 6.07 29.41
C ASN A 726 -27.57 5.23 28.40
N TRP A 727 -26.26 5.17 28.58
CA TRP A 727 -25.33 4.50 27.67
C TRP A 727 -25.58 2.99 27.51
N LYS A 728 -26.22 2.31 28.47
CA LYS A 728 -26.55 0.88 28.37
C LYS A 728 -27.49 0.56 27.21
N GLU A 729 -28.33 1.52 26.82
CA GLU A 729 -29.32 1.37 25.76
C GLU A 729 -28.83 1.87 24.40
N VAL A 730 -27.64 2.48 24.34
CA VAL A 730 -27.09 3.05 23.09
C VAL A 730 -26.62 1.91 22.16
N PRO A 731 -27.23 1.73 20.97
CA PRO A 731 -26.95 0.59 20.09
C PRO A 731 -25.78 0.83 19.12
N LEU A 732 -25.06 1.95 19.26
CA LEU A 732 -24.03 2.38 18.30
C LEU A 732 -22.79 1.50 18.35
N ARG A 733 -22.16 1.31 17.18
CA ARG A 733 -20.82 0.72 17.03
C ARG A 733 -19.73 1.78 16.92
N SER A 734 -20.06 2.91 16.30
CA SER A 734 -19.17 4.04 16.09
C SER A 734 -19.83 5.35 16.50
N LEU A 735 -19.12 6.13 17.31
CA LEU A 735 -19.50 7.47 17.72
C LEU A 735 -18.36 8.45 17.44
N SER A 736 -18.63 9.49 16.67
CA SER A 736 -17.70 10.61 16.47
C SER A 736 -18.26 11.87 17.12
N LEU A 737 -17.46 12.50 17.96
CA LEU A 737 -17.72 13.75 18.66
C LEU A 737 -16.54 14.73 18.46
N GLN A 738 -15.92 14.66 17.29
CA GLN A 738 -14.75 15.47 16.94
C GLN A 738 -15.08 16.98 16.94
N GLN A 739 -14.12 17.81 17.36
CA GLN A 739 -14.20 19.28 17.30
C GLN A 739 -15.40 19.90 18.05
N ASN A 740 -15.84 19.29 19.15
CA ASN A 740 -16.87 19.84 20.03
C ASN A 740 -16.26 20.60 21.23
N ASN A 741 -17.13 21.02 22.15
CA ASN A 741 -16.78 21.75 23.37
C ASN A 741 -16.90 20.87 24.62
N LEU A 742 -16.59 19.58 24.50
CA LEU A 742 -16.77 18.62 25.59
C LEU A 742 -15.88 18.98 26.79
N ARG A 743 -16.50 19.19 27.96
CA ARG A 743 -15.80 19.47 29.22
C ARG A 743 -15.35 18.21 29.95
N ASP A 744 -16.13 17.16 29.83
CA ASP A 744 -15.88 15.86 30.43
C ASP A 744 -16.42 14.75 29.51
N VAL A 745 -15.93 13.52 29.71
CA VAL A 745 -16.45 12.31 29.07
C VAL A 745 -16.98 11.41 30.18
N PRO A 746 -18.29 11.11 30.25
CA PRO A 746 -18.83 10.30 31.33
C PRO A 746 -18.30 8.87 31.25
N GLU A 747 -17.83 8.31 32.36
CA GLU A 747 -17.33 6.91 32.43
C GLU A 747 -18.40 5.90 32.00
N ALA A 748 -19.68 6.25 32.17
CA ALA A 748 -20.83 5.46 31.71
C ALA A 748 -20.81 5.15 30.20
N ILE A 749 -20.08 5.91 29.36
CA ILE A 749 -19.88 5.56 27.94
C ILE A 749 -19.24 4.17 27.77
N LEU A 750 -18.49 3.71 28.77
CA LEU A 750 -17.92 2.36 28.84
C LEU A 750 -18.97 1.27 29.14
N GLU A 751 -20.24 1.62 29.31
CA GLU A 751 -21.34 0.67 29.48
C GLU A 751 -22.07 0.39 28.16
N ALA A 752 -21.83 1.19 27.11
CA ALA A 752 -22.46 1.00 25.80
C ALA A 752 -22.05 -0.36 25.19
N PRO A 753 -23.00 -1.29 24.94
CA PRO A 753 -22.68 -2.69 24.70
C PRO A 753 -21.98 -2.95 23.37
N GLN A 754 -22.33 -2.18 22.33
CA GLN A 754 -21.83 -2.38 20.97
C GLN A 754 -20.73 -1.39 20.56
N LEU A 755 -20.46 -0.38 21.38
CA LEU A 755 -19.58 0.74 21.03
C LEU A 755 -18.12 0.30 20.99
N THR A 756 -17.54 0.30 19.79
CA THR A 756 -16.15 -0.12 19.54
C THR A 756 -15.24 1.04 19.21
N THR A 757 -15.73 2.02 18.46
CA THR A 757 -14.93 3.13 17.95
C THR A 757 -15.48 4.46 18.43
N ILE A 758 -14.60 5.29 18.99
CA ILE A 758 -14.98 6.59 19.55
C ILE A 758 -13.95 7.62 19.08
N ASN A 759 -14.39 8.68 18.41
CA ASN A 759 -13.52 9.77 17.98
C ASN A 759 -13.79 11.04 18.82
N LEU A 760 -12.82 11.45 19.63
CA LEU A 760 -12.89 12.63 20.50
C LEU A 760 -11.85 13.71 20.13
N VAL A 761 -11.26 13.62 18.93
CA VAL A 761 -10.16 14.51 18.53
C VAL A 761 -10.61 15.97 18.46
N TYR A 762 -9.69 16.89 18.77
CA TYR A 762 -9.83 18.34 18.77
C TYR A 762 -10.90 18.89 19.73
N ASN A 763 -11.15 18.20 20.85
CA ASN A 763 -11.90 18.76 21.97
C ASN A 763 -10.92 19.41 22.96
N HIS A 764 -10.66 20.71 22.82
CA HIS A 764 -9.61 21.41 23.59
C HIS A 764 -9.83 21.46 25.10
N GLN A 765 -11.07 21.30 25.56
CA GLN A 765 -11.42 21.29 26.99
C GLN A 765 -11.18 19.92 27.65
N LEU A 766 -11.03 18.84 26.87
CA LEU A 766 -10.75 17.51 27.39
C LEU A 766 -9.26 17.35 27.76
N PRO A 767 -8.96 16.55 28.80
CA PRO A 767 -7.59 16.12 29.09
C PRO A 767 -6.90 15.51 27.85
N ARG A 768 -5.59 15.73 27.70
CA ARG A 768 -4.79 15.24 26.56
C ARG A 768 -4.99 13.76 26.26
N ALA A 769 -5.17 12.92 27.29
CA ALA A 769 -5.41 11.49 27.17
C ALA A 769 -6.66 11.13 26.35
N PHE A 770 -7.69 11.99 26.37
CA PHE A 770 -8.93 11.82 25.62
C PHE A 770 -8.90 12.43 24.22
N ASN A 771 -7.96 13.34 23.93
CA ASN A 771 -7.92 14.09 22.67
C ASN A 771 -7.28 13.29 21.52
N ARG A 772 -7.80 12.08 21.25
CA ARG A 772 -7.33 11.14 20.22
C ARG A 772 -8.49 10.23 19.74
N PRO A 773 -8.38 9.55 18.60
CA PRO A 773 -9.35 8.53 18.21
C PRO A 773 -9.08 7.23 18.96
N PHE A 774 -10.15 6.51 19.30
CA PHE A 774 -10.13 5.22 19.98
C PHE A 774 -10.73 4.16 19.06
N TRP A 775 -9.95 3.13 18.73
CA TRP A 775 -10.37 2.06 17.83
C TRP A 775 -10.92 0.85 18.58
N ARG A 776 -10.72 0.83 19.90
CA ARG A 776 -11.27 -0.15 20.83
C ARG A 776 -11.66 0.52 22.13
N LYS A 777 -12.70 -0.01 22.78
CA LYS A 777 -13.22 0.49 24.06
C LYS A 777 -12.18 0.44 25.18
N GLU A 778 -11.27 -0.53 25.13
CA GLU A 778 -10.17 -0.69 26.08
C GLU A 778 -9.20 0.50 26.05
N GLU A 779 -8.98 1.10 24.88
CA GLU A 779 -8.09 2.28 24.76
C GLU A 779 -8.70 3.49 25.45
N LEU A 780 -10.03 3.63 25.38
CA LEU A 780 -10.75 4.66 26.11
C LEU A 780 -10.67 4.42 27.63
N ARG A 781 -10.74 3.15 28.08
CA ARG A 781 -10.52 2.81 29.51
C ARG A 781 -9.14 3.28 29.99
N VAL A 782 -8.10 3.12 29.18
CA VAL A 782 -6.76 3.62 29.53
C VAL A 782 -6.75 5.14 29.63
N ALA A 783 -7.41 5.86 28.72
CA ALA A 783 -7.52 7.32 28.80
C ALA A 783 -8.25 7.81 30.06
N PHE A 784 -9.27 7.08 30.53
CA PHE A 784 -9.92 7.34 31.82
C PHE A 784 -8.95 7.19 33.00
N VAL A 785 -8.05 6.21 32.95
CA VAL A 785 -7.06 6.06 34.00
C VAL A 785 -5.98 7.15 33.90
N GLU A 786 -5.45 7.41 32.69
CA GLU A 786 -4.45 8.46 32.43
C GLU A 786 -4.92 9.85 32.87
N SER A 787 -6.18 10.21 32.58
CA SER A 787 -6.76 11.48 33.05
C SER A 787 -6.92 11.54 34.57
N ARG A 788 -7.30 10.44 35.23
CA ARG A 788 -7.39 10.33 36.70
C ARG A 788 -6.04 10.38 37.41
N LEU A 789 -4.93 10.15 36.70
CA LEU A 789 -3.57 10.24 37.24
C LEU A 789 -3.04 11.68 37.24
N GLY A 790 -3.77 12.63 36.65
CA GLY A 790 -3.46 14.07 36.67
C GLY A 790 -3.85 14.80 37.95
N GLY A 791 -4.11 14.09 39.07
CA GLY A 791 -4.50 14.70 40.34
C GLY A 791 -3.97 14.02 41.62
N ALA A 792 -3.40 12.81 41.54
CA ALA A 792 -2.76 12.15 42.67
C ALA A 792 -1.53 11.34 42.19
N PRO A 793 -0.43 11.30 42.95
CA PRO A 793 0.73 10.48 42.61
C PRO A 793 0.33 9.01 42.39
N VAL A 794 0.79 8.40 41.30
CA VAL A 794 0.62 6.96 41.03
C VAL A 794 1.13 6.10 42.21
N ALA A 795 2.08 6.65 42.97
CA ALA A 795 2.67 6.07 44.18
C ALA A 795 1.66 5.77 45.32
N ASP A 796 0.49 6.43 45.35
CA ASP A 796 -0.48 6.27 46.44
C ASP A 796 -1.54 5.18 46.18
N LYS A 797 -1.51 4.51 45.01
CA LYS A 797 -2.49 3.47 44.68
C LYS A 797 -2.04 2.08 45.12
N LYS A 798 -2.98 1.30 45.67
CA LYS A 798 -2.77 -0.13 45.98
C LYS A 798 -2.41 -0.90 44.70
N PRO A 799 -1.57 -1.95 44.78
CA PRO A 799 -1.17 -2.72 43.61
C PRO A 799 -2.36 -3.31 42.85
N ASP A 800 -2.38 -3.16 41.52
CA ASP A 800 -3.47 -3.60 40.63
C ASP A 800 -2.92 -4.19 39.32
N ALA A 801 -3.16 -5.49 39.12
CA ALA A 801 -2.71 -6.22 37.94
C ALA A 801 -3.34 -5.74 36.63
N THR A 802 -4.58 -5.23 36.66
CA THR A 802 -5.28 -4.71 35.48
C THR A 802 -4.67 -3.39 35.03
N LEU A 803 -4.37 -2.52 35.99
CA LEU A 803 -3.73 -1.24 35.74
C LEU A 803 -2.30 -1.41 35.23
N MET A 804 -1.54 -2.33 35.83
CA MET A 804 -0.21 -2.71 35.34
C MET A 804 -0.27 -3.15 33.86
N ARG A 805 -1.23 -4.01 33.46
CA ARG A 805 -1.38 -4.46 32.07
C ARG A 805 -1.68 -3.32 31.10
N ALA A 806 -2.49 -2.36 31.51
CA ALA A 806 -2.79 -1.18 30.71
C ALA A 806 -1.52 -0.36 30.43
N PHE A 807 -0.70 -0.11 31.45
CA PHE A 807 0.57 0.59 31.29
C PHE A 807 1.60 -0.18 30.48
N LEU A 808 1.70 -1.51 30.65
CA LEU A 808 2.55 -2.34 29.79
C LEU A 808 2.15 -2.22 28.32
N SER A 809 0.84 -2.27 28.03
CA SER A 809 0.31 -2.13 26.66
C SER A 809 0.59 -0.73 26.08
N ALA A 810 0.47 0.31 26.90
CA ALA A 810 0.84 1.67 26.51
C ALA A 810 2.35 1.77 26.18
N GLY A 811 3.22 1.25 27.05
CA GLY A 811 4.67 1.25 26.82
C GLY A 811 5.07 0.51 25.54
N PHE A 812 4.42 -0.61 25.21
CA PHE A 812 4.66 -1.32 23.95
C PHE A 812 4.25 -0.51 22.72
N ARG A 813 3.12 0.21 22.77
CA ARG A 813 2.69 1.08 21.67
C ARG A 813 3.64 2.25 21.48
N GLU A 814 4.02 2.94 22.54
CA GLU A 814 4.96 4.06 22.47
C GLU A 814 6.34 3.62 21.95
N ARG A 815 6.79 2.43 22.33
CA ARG A 815 7.99 1.80 21.76
C ARG A 815 7.87 1.58 20.25
N GLN A 816 6.73 1.09 19.75
CA GLN A 816 6.50 0.91 18.30
C GLN A 816 6.53 2.24 17.55
N GLN A 817 6.05 3.32 18.20
CA GLN A 817 6.08 4.68 17.66
C GLN A 817 7.43 5.40 17.86
N ARG A 818 8.42 4.73 18.48
CA ARG A 818 9.75 5.29 18.82
C ARG A 818 9.72 6.46 19.82
N ASN A 819 8.65 6.59 20.60
CA ASN A 819 8.51 7.56 21.68
C ASN A 819 9.15 7.01 22.97
N TRP A 820 10.48 7.02 23.03
CA TRP A 820 11.21 6.34 24.12
C TRP A 820 10.92 6.92 25.51
N GLY A 821 10.74 8.23 25.64
CA GLY A 821 10.44 8.89 26.92
C GLY A 821 9.12 8.40 27.51
N GLU A 822 8.06 8.41 26.70
CA GLU A 822 6.72 7.93 27.10
C GLU A 822 6.70 6.41 27.32
N ALA A 823 7.45 5.66 26.52
CA ALA A 823 7.61 4.22 26.74
C ALA A 823 8.25 3.91 28.11
N PHE A 824 9.28 4.65 28.51
CA PHE A 824 9.88 4.50 29.84
C PHE A 824 8.94 4.96 30.96
N ALA A 825 8.26 6.10 30.80
CA ALA A 825 7.29 6.58 31.78
C ALA A 825 6.14 5.60 32.01
N ALA A 826 5.62 4.99 30.94
CA ALA A 826 4.60 3.94 31.03
C ALA A 826 5.12 2.69 31.75
N LEU A 827 6.36 2.26 31.48
CA LEU A 827 6.96 1.12 32.17
C LEU A 827 7.27 1.43 33.65
N ASP A 828 7.68 2.65 33.98
CA ASP A 828 7.90 3.09 35.36
C ASP A 828 6.59 3.06 36.15
N ASN A 829 5.50 3.56 35.58
CA ASN A 829 4.17 3.46 36.16
C ASN A 829 3.70 2.01 36.31
N ALA A 830 4.01 1.14 35.33
CA ALA A 830 3.73 -0.28 35.44
C ALA A 830 4.47 -0.93 36.63
N VAL A 831 5.72 -0.56 36.90
CA VAL A 831 6.50 -1.06 38.06
C VAL A 831 5.89 -0.58 39.39
N LEU A 832 5.39 0.65 39.45
CA LEU A 832 4.81 1.23 40.66
C LEU A 832 3.51 0.54 41.08
N VAL A 833 2.63 0.26 40.11
CA VAL A 833 1.30 -0.33 40.38
C VAL A 833 1.28 -1.86 40.33
N ALA A 834 2.41 -2.49 40.01
CA ALA A 834 2.51 -3.95 39.94
C ALA A 834 2.40 -4.57 41.34
N PRO A 835 1.54 -5.60 41.51
CA PRO A 835 1.59 -6.46 42.70
C PRO A 835 2.98 -7.05 42.90
N ASP A 836 3.40 -7.20 44.15
CA ASP A 836 4.69 -7.78 44.54
C ASP A 836 4.99 -9.10 43.83
N SER A 837 3.97 -9.93 43.63
CA SER A 837 4.06 -11.23 42.95
C SER A 837 4.20 -11.14 41.42
N LEU A 838 4.06 -9.95 40.83
CA LEU A 838 4.16 -9.70 39.38
C LEU A 838 5.24 -8.66 39.03
N LYS A 839 5.88 -8.05 40.03
CA LYS A 839 6.82 -6.93 39.87
C LYS A 839 8.04 -7.26 39.01
N ALA A 840 8.44 -8.53 38.96
CA ALA A 840 9.51 -9.01 38.09
C ALA A 840 9.24 -8.78 36.59
N VAL A 841 7.97 -8.78 36.16
CA VAL A 841 7.57 -8.65 34.74
C VAL A 841 7.82 -7.25 34.17
N PRO A 842 7.31 -6.15 34.75
CA PRO A 842 7.62 -4.81 34.24
C PRO A 842 9.11 -4.44 34.44
N LEU A 843 9.77 -4.92 35.50
CA LEU A 843 11.21 -4.71 35.71
C LEU A 843 12.07 -5.35 34.61
N SER A 844 11.78 -6.59 34.22
CA SER A 844 12.53 -7.26 33.16
C SER A 844 12.38 -6.56 31.80
N LEU A 845 11.17 -6.11 31.46
CA LEU A 845 10.89 -5.39 30.22
C LEU A 845 11.58 -4.03 30.16
N ARG A 846 11.66 -3.32 31.29
CA ARG A 846 12.41 -2.06 31.39
C ARG A 846 13.92 -2.29 31.25
N ALA A 847 14.45 -3.35 31.86
CA ALA A 847 15.86 -3.74 31.75
C ALA A 847 16.26 -4.07 30.30
N GLU A 848 15.45 -4.84 29.59
CA GLU A 848 15.68 -5.16 28.16
C GLU A 848 15.69 -3.89 27.28
N LEU A 849 14.81 -2.93 27.58
CA LEU A 849 14.76 -1.67 26.84
C LEU A 849 16.03 -0.84 27.04
N ARG A 850 16.56 -0.80 28.27
CA ARG A 850 17.85 -0.15 28.60
C ARG A 850 19.03 -0.88 27.95
N LEU A 851 19.01 -2.21 27.95
CA LEU A 851 20.03 -3.03 27.29
C LEU A 851 20.09 -2.75 25.78
N ALA A 852 18.94 -2.64 25.11
CA ALA A 852 18.87 -2.28 23.69
C ALA A 852 19.46 -0.89 23.38
N ARG A 853 19.38 0.04 24.35
CA ARG A 853 19.98 1.38 24.26
C ARG A 853 21.46 1.43 24.66
N LYS A 854 22.03 0.31 25.11
CA LYS A 854 23.40 0.20 25.66
C LYS A 854 23.59 0.95 26.99
N ASP A 855 22.50 1.21 27.72
CA ASP A 855 22.53 1.79 29.07
C ASP A 855 22.85 0.68 30.10
N TYR A 856 24.03 0.05 29.96
CA TYR A 856 24.35 -1.22 30.63
C TYR A 856 24.27 -1.17 32.15
N THR A 857 24.71 -0.08 32.79
CA THR A 857 24.68 0.07 34.25
C THR A 857 23.25 0.07 34.80
N LEU A 858 22.34 0.82 34.17
CA LEU A 858 20.93 0.88 34.58
C LEU A 858 20.16 -0.39 34.23
N ALA A 859 20.57 -1.10 33.17
CA ALA A 859 20.03 -2.41 32.83
C ALA A 859 20.44 -3.46 33.87
N ILE A 860 21.70 -3.45 34.33
CA ILE A 860 22.20 -4.35 35.39
C ILE A 860 21.37 -4.20 36.65
N THR A 861 21.14 -2.96 37.12
CA THR A 861 20.32 -2.70 38.31
C THR A 861 18.90 -3.24 38.20
N ASP A 862 18.23 -3.01 37.06
CA ASP A 862 16.86 -3.50 36.85
C ASP A 862 16.81 -5.04 36.76
N PHE A 863 17.81 -5.69 36.13
CA PHE A 863 17.90 -7.15 36.07
C PHE A 863 18.13 -7.77 37.46
N GLU A 864 18.96 -7.16 38.30
CA GLU A 864 19.17 -7.60 39.69
C GLU A 864 17.89 -7.46 40.53
N GLN A 865 17.15 -6.36 40.37
CA GLN A 865 15.85 -6.16 41.03
C GLN A 865 14.79 -7.13 40.51
N ALA A 866 14.77 -7.42 39.21
CA ALA A 866 13.86 -8.40 38.62
C ALA A 866 14.15 -9.80 39.19
N LEU A 867 15.42 -10.21 39.25
CA LEU A 867 15.86 -11.49 39.82
C LEU A 867 15.48 -11.62 41.31
N ALA A 868 15.62 -10.55 42.10
CA ALA A 868 15.21 -10.54 43.50
C ALA A 868 13.67 -10.66 43.70
N ALA A 869 12.88 -10.23 42.71
CA ALA A 869 11.42 -10.36 42.73
C ALA A 869 10.90 -11.70 42.19
N MET A 870 11.78 -12.56 41.65
CA MET A 870 11.37 -13.83 41.01
C MET A 870 10.83 -14.86 42.00
N ASP A 871 11.30 -14.87 43.25
CA ASP A 871 10.86 -15.84 44.26
C ASP A 871 9.36 -15.73 44.59
N LYS A 872 8.74 -14.57 44.31
CA LYS A 872 7.32 -14.31 44.50
C LYS A 872 6.46 -14.62 43.26
N LEU A 873 7.08 -14.89 42.10
CA LEU A 873 6.41 -15.12 40.81
C LEU A 873 6.21 -16.61 40.54
N THR A 874 5.01 -17.12 40.75
CA THR A 874 4.64 -18.52 40.45
C THR A 874 3.84 -18.65 39.16
N GLN A 875 3.81 -19.86 38.58
CA GLN A 875 3.03 -20.15 37.37
C GLN A 875 1.53 -19.87 37.56
N GLN A 876 0.95 -20.24 38.71
CA GLN A 876 -0.45 -19.94 39.05
C GLN A 876 -0.75 -18.44 39.12
N VAL A 877 0.20 -17.61 39.56
CA VAL A 877 0.04 -16.16 39.63
C VAL A 877 0.02 -15.53 38.23
N LEU A 878 0.87 -16.01 37.32
CA LEU A 878 0.88 -15.58 35.91
C LEU A 878 -0.44 -15.93 35.19
N GLU A 879 -0.93 -17.14 35.39
CA GLU A 879 -2.18 -17.63 34.79
C GLU A 879 -3.40 -16.83 35.31
N ARG A 880 -3.48 -16.59 36.63
CA ARG A 880 -4.52 -15.73 37.23
C ARG A 880 -4.46 -14.28 36.74
N ALA A 881 -3.27 -13.81 36.37
CA ALA A 881 -3.06 -12.48 35.80
C ALA A 881 -3.28 -12.41 34.27
N GLY A 882 -3.66 -13.52 33.61
CA GLY A 882 -3.89 -13.59 32.17
C GLY A 882 -2.62 -13.42 31.32
N MET A 883 -1.44 -13.69 31.90
CA MET A 883 -0.16 -13.64 31.20
C MET A 883 0.25 -15.03 30.71
N PRO A 884 0.91 -15.15 29.54
CA PRO A 884 1.29 -16.44 28.98
C PRO A 884 2.22 -17.20 29.94
N ALA A 885 1.82 -18.44 30.27
CA ALA A 885 2.58 -19.33 31.13
C ALA A 885 3.91 -19.70 30.45
N ALA A 886 5.01 -19.18 30.97
CA ALA A 886 6.33 -19.72 30.69
C ALA A 886 6.89 -20.22 32.01
N ASP A 887 7.58 -21.37 31.97
CA ASP A 887 8.22 -21.97 33.14
C ASP A 887 9.07 -20.92 33.87
N PRO A 888 8.79 -20.63 35.16
CA PRO A 888 9.55 -19.67 35.95
C PRO A 888 11.07 -19.93 35.90
N MET A 889 11.50 -21.19 35.85
CA MET A 889 12.91 -21.56 35.79
C MET A 889 13.57 -21.07 34.49
N ASN A 890 12.85 -21.14 33.37
CA ASN A 890 13.32 -20.66 32.08
C ASN A 890 13.48 -19.13 32.05
N ARG A 891 12.58 -18.41 32.73
CA ARG A 891 12.67 -16.95 32.87
C ARG A 891 13.87 -16.55 33.72
N VAL A 892 14.11 -17.26 34.83
CA VAL A 892 15.28 -17.00 35.70
C VAL A 892 16.58 -17.21 34.94
N SER A 893 16.72 -18.32 34.21
CA SER A 893 17.91 -18.57 33.39
C SER A 893 18.09 -17.51 32.30
N ALA A 894 17.03 -17.12 31.59
CA ALA A 894 17.09 -16.08 30.58
C ALA A 894 17.53 -14.72 31.15
N LEU A 895 17.05 -14.35 32.34
CA LEU A 895 17.46 -13.12 33.04
C LEU A 895 18.95 -13.16 33.42
N TRP A 896 19.46 -14.29 33.93
CA TRP A 896 20.90 -14.45 34.19
C TRP A 896 21.74 -14.33 32.91
N THR A 897 21.26 -14.88 31.78
CA THR A 897 21.93 -14.72 30.49
C THR A 897 21.97 -13.26 30.05
N GLN A 898 20.86 -12.52 30.16
CA GLN A 898 20.81 -11.09 29.80
C GLN A 898 21.65 -10.22 30.74
N LEU A 899 21.67 -10.54 32.04
CA LEU A 899 22.54 -9.88 33.01
C LEU A 899 24.02 -10.10 32.66
N GLY A 900 24.41 -11.32 32.31
CA GLY A 900 25.75 -11.64 31.82
C GLY A 900 26.13 -10.86 30.56
N ILE A 901 25.20 -10.71 29.61
CA ILE A 901 25.41 -9.87 28.42
C ILE A 901 25.59 -8.40 28.81
N ALA A 902 24.76 -7.87 29.72
CA ALA A 902 24.84 -6.48 30.17
C ALA A 902 26.18 -6.20 30.87
N ARG A 903 26.64 -7.12 31.74
CA ARG A 903 27.95 -7.03 32.41
C ARG A 903 29.12 -7.16 31.45
N ALA A 904 29.03 -8.05 30.44
CA ALA A 904 30.04 -8.13 29.39
C ALA A 904 30.09 -6.84 28.55
N GLY A 905 28.94 -6.23 28.26
CA GLY A 905 28.84 -4.93 27.59
C GLY A 905 29.41 -3.77 28.41
N ALA A 906 29.37 -3.89 29.75
CA ALA A 906 29.99 -2.96 30.69
C ALA A 906 31.47 -3.27 30.99
N GLY A 907 32.10 -4.23 30.29
CA GLY A 907 33.51 -4.61 30.49
C GLY A 907 33.78 -5.54 31.68
N GLN A 908 32.76 -5.95 32.43
CA GLN A 908 32.88 -6.84 33.60
C GLN A 908 32.92 -8.32 33.19
N HIS A 909 33.89 -8.70 32.35
CA HIS A 909 33.91 -10.01 31.70
C HIS A 909 33.97 -11.20 32.67
N GLU A 910 34.67 -11.10 33.81
CA GLU A 910 34.72 -12.19 34.80
C GLU A 910 33.38 -12.39 35.53
N ARG A 911 32.72 -11.30 35.91
CA ARG A 911 31.38 -11.34 36.52
C ARG A 911 30.34 -11.83 35.52
N ALA A 912 30.46 -11.41 34.26
CA ALA A 912 29.63 -11.91 33.17
C ALA A 912 29.77 -13.42 32.99
N LEU A 913 30.99 -13.97 33.05
CA LEU A 913 31.20 -15.42 32.99
C LEU A 913 30.53 -16.14 34.17
N THR A 914 30.63 -15.58 35.37
CA THR A 914 29.99 -16.14 36.57
C THR A 914 28.46 -16.20 36.42
N ASP A 915 27.84 -15.14 35.90
CA ASP A 915 26.38 -15.10 35.70
C ASP A 915 25.92 -16.01 34.56
N LEU A 916 26.70 -16.10 33.47
CA LEU A 916 26.44 -17.01 32.36
C LEU A 916 26.58 -18.48 32.81
N ASP A 917 27.47 -18.78 33.75
CA ASP A 917 27.58 -20.10 34.35
C ASP A 917 26.40 -20.43 35.25
N LYS A 918 25.90 -19.47 36.04
CA LYS A 918 24.63 -19.64 36.78
C LYS A 918 23.46 -19.89 35.83
N ALA A 919 23.39 -19.15 34.72
CA ALA A 919 22.35 -19.36 33.72
C ALA A 919 22.38 -20.77 33.12
N LEU A 920 23.58 -21.29 32.81
CA LEU A 920 23.77 -22.64 32.27
C LEU A 920 23.44 -23.75 33.28
N GLN A 921 23.77 -23.56 34.56
CA GLN A 921 23.45 -24.51 35.64
C GLN A 921 21.93 -24.68 35.83
N LEU A 922 21.16 -23.62 35.60
CA LEU A 922 19.70 -23.63 35.73
C LEU A 922 18.98 -24.24 34.51
N LEU A 923 19.69 -24.58 33.43
CA LEU A 923 19.09 -25.13 32.20
C LEU A 923 19.18 -26.65 32.16
N PRO A 924 18.06 -27.39 32.20
CA PRO A 924 18.07 -28.85 32.07
C PRO A 924 18.46 -29.29 30.66
N ALA A 925 19.07 -30.47 30.53
CA ALA A 925 19.42 -31.07 29.23
C ALA A 925 18.17 -31.61 28.53
N SER A 926 17.39 -30.71 27.93
CA SER A 926 16.19 -31.03 27.16
C SER A 926 16.21 -30.34 25.80
N GLU A 927 15.58 -30.97 24.81
CA GLU A 927 15.56 -30.49 23.43
C GLU A 927 14.94 -29.09 23.29
N ALA A 928 13.93 -28.78 24.12
CA ALA A 928 13.28 -27.47 24.18
C ALA A 928 14.20 -26.33 24.63
N MET A 929 15.26 -26.63 25.40
CA MET A 929 16.17 -25.63 25.98
C MET A 929 17.50 -25.51 25.24
N ASN A 930 17.72 -26.30 24.18
CA ASN A 930 18.96 -26.32 23.41
C ASN A 930 19.29 -24.96 22.78
N LEU A 931 18.28 -24.20 22.31
CA LEU A 931 18.49 -22.87 21.73
C LEU A 931 18.97 -21.86 22.78
N LEU A 932 18.36 -21.83 23.96
CA LEU A 932 18.75 -20.92 25.04
C LEU A 932 20.13 -21.30 25.62
N ARG A 933 20.42 -22.60 25.73
CA ARG A 933 21.74 -23.10 26.10
C ARG A 933 22.80 -22.72 25.08
N ALA A 934 22.55 -22.94 23.78
CA ALA A 934 23.47 -22.56 22.72
C ALA A 934 23.74 -21.06 22.70
N HIS A 935 22.69 -20.24 22.91
CA HIS A 935 22.83 -18.79 23.01
C HIS A 935 23.73 -18.41 24.21
N THR A 936 23.45 -18.95 25.39
CA THR A 936 24.20 -18.65 26.63
C THR A 936 25.66 -19.10 26.52
N THR A 937 25.93 -20.30 26.00
CA THR A 937 27.28 -20.81 25.72
C THR A 937 28.02 -19.93 24.71
N THR A 938 27.33 -19.41 23.69
CA THR A 938 27.92 -18.49 22.71
C THR A 938 28.35 -17.18 23.39
N GLN A 939 27.53 -16.62 24.28
CA GLN A 939 27.92 -15.41 25.02
C GLN A 939 29.07 -15.66 25.99
N LYS A 940 29.10 -16.86 26.61
CA LYS A 940 30.23 -17.28 27.45
C LYS A 940 31.51 -17.36 26.64
N ALA A 941 31.49 -18.00 25.47
CA ALA A 941 32.63 -18.10 24.57
C ALA A 941 33.11 -16.72 24.07
N ARG A 942 32.18 -15.81 23.76
CA ARG A 942 32.51 -14.42 23.39
C ARG A 942 33.20 -13.67 24.53
N SER A 943 32.68 -13.79 25.75
CA SER A 943 33.27 -13.16 26.94
C SER A 943 34.68 -13.71 27.23
N LEU A 944 34.88 -15.03 27.08
CA LEU A 944 36.21 -15.67 27.16
C LEU A 944 37.17 -15.18 26.07
N ALA A 945 36.70 -15.04 24.83
CA ALA A 945 37.51 -14.57 23.72
C ALA A 945 37.94 -13.11 23.91
N SER A 946 37.05 -12.25 24.42
CA SER A 946 37.38 -10.87 24.77
C SER A 946 38.46 -10.83 25.87
N LEU A 947 38.33 -11.66 26.91
CA LEU A 947 39.31 -11.75 27.99
C LEU A 947 40.69 -12.20 27.49
N ARG A 948 40.76 -13.13 26.54
CA ARG A 948 42.02 -13.53 25.89
C ARG A 948 42.65 -12.40 25.07
N ARG A 949 41.85 -11.66 24.29
CA ARG A 949 42.35 -10.51 23.51
C ARG A 949 42.93 -9.42 24.40
N ILE A 950 42.33 -9.19 25.56
CA ILE A 950 42.86 -8.25 26.55
C ILE A 950 44.25 -8.72 27.03
N ALA A 951 44.42 -10.01 27.33
CA ALA A 951 45.70 -10.57 27.73
C ALA A 951 46.78 -10.45 26.62
N ASP A 952 46.43 -10.70 25.36
CA ASP A 952 47.35 -10.56 24.21
C ASP A 952 47.77 -9.09 23.98
N ALA A 953 46.83 -8.16 24.18
CA ALA A 953 47.10 -6.73 24.09
C ALA A 953 48.05 -6.28 25.22
N GLN A 954 47.85 -6.74 26.45
CA GLN A 954 48.78 -6.47 27.56
C GLN A 954 50.19 -7.00 27.28
N ALA A 955 50.32 -8.21 26.72
CA ALA A 955 51.62 -8.76 26.33
C ALA A 955 52.31 -7.92 25.24
N SER A 956 51.54 -7.38 24.29
CA SER A 956 52.06 -6.49 23.24
C SER A 956 52.54 -5.15 23.80
N LEU A 957 51.80 -4.57 24.75
CA LEU A 957 52.17 -3.33 25.43
C LEU A 957 53.47 -3.49 26.24
N LEU A 958 53.67 -4.65 26.89
CA LEU A 958 54.92 -4.96 27.59
C LEU A 958 56.12 -5.03 26.65
N LYS A 959 55.97 -5.70 25.50
CA LYS A 959 57.03 -5.74 24.48
C LYS A 959 57.34 -4.33 23.96
N ALA A 960 56.34 -3.49 23.78
CA ALA A 960 56.55 -2.09 23.40
C ALA A 960 57.34 -1.35 24.49
N ALA A 961 56.98 -1.52 25.77
CA ALA A 961 57.73 -0.96 26.88
C ALA A 961 59.20 -1.42 26.91
N ASP A 962 59.48 -2.70 26.60
CA ASP A 962 60.85 -3.23 26.52
C ASP A 962 61.67 -2.56 25.40
N VAL A 963 61.04 -2.25 24.26
CA VAL A 963 61.68 -1.54 23.15
C VAL A 963 62.04 -0.11 23.57
N TYR A 964 61.14 0.61 24.24
CA TYR A 964 61.42 1.95 24.77
C TYR A 964 62.54 1.91 25.82
N ALA A 965 62.57 0.87 26.66
CA ALA A 965 63.59 0.70 27.69
C ALA A 965 65.01 0.63 27.11
N ALA A 966 65.16 -0.04 25.96
CA ALA A 966 66.43 -0.33 25.30
C ALA A 966 67.06 0.86 24.53
N ILE A 967 66.36 1.99 24.40
CA ILE A 967 66.87 3.17 23.69
C ILE A 967 68.04 3.80 24.48
N THR A 968 69.23 3.81 23.88
CA THR A 968 70.50 4.19 24.55
C THR A 968 70.57 5.67 24.94
N TYR A 969 69.97 6.57 24.14
CA TYR A 969 69.92 8.02 24.39
C TYR A 969 68.46 8.52 24.44
N ALA A 970 67.64 7.87 25.26
CA ALA A 970 66.22 8.21 25.41
C ALA A 970 66.03 9.58 26.08
N GLY A 971 65.17 10.43 25.51
CA GLY A 971 64.75 11.68 26.15
C GLY A 971 63.66 11.46 27.21
N PRO A 972 63.22 12.53 27.90
CA PRO A 972 62.15 12.46 28.90
C PRO A 972 60.82 11.91 28.34
N SER A 973 60.49 12.24 27.09
CA SER A 973 59.30 11.74 26.39
C SER A 973 59.26 10.22 26.31
N GLU A 974 60.34 9.61 25.80
CA GLU A 974 60.44 8.17 25.56
C GLU A 974 60.36 7.39 26.88
N ARG A 975 60.96 7.92 27.95
CA ARG A 975 60.92 7.31 29.28
C ARG A 975 59.55 7.45 29.94
N LEU A 976 58.85 8.57 29.77
CA LEU A 976 57.48 8.71 30.23
C LEU A 976 56.53 7.78 29.44
N THR A 977 56.77 7.56 28.14
CA THR A 977 55.98 6.59 27.34
C THR A 977 56.17 5.17 27.87
N GLU A 978 57.38 4.80 28.27
CA GLU A 978 57.65 3.52 28.93
C GLU A 978 56.80 3.35 30.21
N VAL A 979 56.66 4.40 31.01
CA VAL A 979 55.83 4.41 32.24
C VAL A 979 54.36 4.20 31.90
N GLU A 980 53.81 4.92 30.92
CA GLU A 980 52.41 4.77 30.49
C GLU A 980 52.12 3.36 29.97
N LEU A 981 53.01 2.78 29.15
CA LEU A 981 52.88 1.42 28.64
C LEU A 981 52.95 0.38 29.75
N ALA A 982 53.84 0.56 30.74
CA ALA A 982 53.93 -0.32 31.91
C ALA A 982 52.66 -0.25 32.78
N LEU A 983 52.05 0.93 32.93
CA LEU A 983 50.77 1.11 33.61
C LEU A 983 49.63 0.41 32.87
N LEU A 984 49.55 0.57 31.55
CA LEU A 984 48.55 -0.09 30.69
C LEU A 984 48.66 -1.62 30.70
N ALA A 985 49.89 -2.13 30.86
CA ALA A 985 50.16 -3.54 31.04
C ALA A 985 50.02 -4.04 32.49
N ASN A 986 49.49 -3.20 33.40
CA ASN A 986 49.31 -3.51 34.81
C ASN A 986 50.60 -3.90 35.56
N GLN A 987 51.72 -3.24 35.25
CA GLN A 987 53.01 -3.39 35.95
C GLN A 987 53.41 -2.11 36.70
N PRO A 988 52.70 -1.75 37.79
CA PRO A 988 52.95 -0.50 38.50
C PRO A 988 54.34 -0.43 39.15
N ALA A 989 54.93 -1.57 39.54
CA ALA A 989 56.29 -1.62 40.09
C ALA A 989 57.35 -1.23 39.05
N ARG A 990 57.17 -1.66 37.79
CA ARG A 990 58.05 -1.27 36.67
C ARG A 990 57.89 0.21 36.36
N ALA A 991 56.66 0.69 36.27
CA ALA A 991 56.35 2.11 36.07
C ALA A 991 57.00 2.99 37.16
N ALA A 992 56.92 2.58 38.43
CA ALA A 992 57.55 3.27 39.55
C ALA A 992 59.08 3.31 39.43
N ALA A 993 59.72 2.20 39.06
CA ALA A 993 61.16 2.12 38.89
C ALA A 993 61.67 3.05 37.77
N VAL A 994 60.96 3.13 36.64
CA VAL A 994 61.30 4.02 35.53
C VAL A 994 61.13 5.48 35.92
N LEU A 995 60.07 5.85 36.65
CA LEU A 995 59.88 7.22 37.18
C LEU A 995 61.04 7.65 38.10
N GLU A 996 61.50 6.76 38.98
CA GLU A 996 62.67 7.05 39.83
C GLU A 996 63.97 7.17 39.03
N GLN A 997 64.11 6.42 37.93
CA GLN A 997 65.26 6.58 37.02
C GLN A 997 65.24 7.94 36.31
N ILE A 998 64.08 8.38 35.79
CA ILE A 998 63.90 9.71 35.18
C ILE A 998 64.30 10.79 36.19
N ARG A 999 63.85 10.68 37.43
CA ARG A 999 64.17 11.65 38.49
C ARG A 999 65.67 11.77 38.77
N LYS A 1000 66.42 10.66 38.71
CA LYS A 1000 67.87 10.65 38.93
C LYS A 1000 68.67 11.17 37.74
N GLN A 1001 68.27 10.80 36.53
CA GLN A 1001 69.00 11.11 35.29
C GLN A 1001 68.63 12.48 34.73
N THR A 1002 67.46 13.01 35.09
CA THR A 1002 66.94 14.28 34.59
C THR A 1002 66.27 15.06 35.73
N PRO A 1003 67.06 15.57 36.70
CA PRO A 1003 66.52 16.16 37.93
C PRO A 1003 65.72 17.46 37.69
N ASN A 1004 65.97 18.18 36.60
CA ASN A 1004 65.23 19.39 36.21
C ASN A 1004 64.39 19.15 34.94
N LEU A 1005 63.30 18.38 35.07
CA LEU A 1005 62.34 18.17 33.96
C LEU A 1005 61.73 19.48 33.43
N SER A 1006 61.66 20.52 34.27
CA SER A 1006 61.18 21.86 33.91
C SER A 1006 62.03 22.56 32.83
N ASP A 1007 63.28 22.16 32.65
CA ASP A 1007 64.18 22.76 31.66
C ASP A 1007 63.84 22.29 30.23
N TYR A 1008 63.02 21.24 30.10
CA TYR A 1008 62.56 20.69 28.83
C TYR A 1008 61.19 21.26 28.43
N ARG A 1009 61.08 21.76 27.20
CA ARG A 1009 59.78 22.18 26.63
C ARG A 1009 58.94 20.94 26.30
N GLY A 1010 57.68 20.89 26.75
CA GLY A 1010 56.77 19.78 26.43
C GLY A 1010 55.73 19.41 27.48
N GLY A 1011 55.77 20.02 28.68
CA GLY A 1011 54.85 19.68 29.78
C GLY A 1011 55.23 18.41 30.55
N TYR A 1012 56.50 18.01 30.48
CA TYR A 1012 57.00 16.75 31.05
C TYR A 1012 56.90 16.69 32.57
N THR A 1013 56.97 17.82 33.29
CA THR A 1013 56.75 17.84 34.75
C THR A 1013 55.30 17.47 35.07
N THR A 1014 54.36 18.05 34.32
CA THR A 1014 52.93 17.79 34.49
C THR A 1014 52.57 16.34 34.13
N LEU A 1015 53.16 15.81 33.06
CA LEU A 1015 53.01 14.40 32.67
C LEU A 1015 53.64 13.43 33.69
N PHE A 1016 54.80 13.77 34.25
CA PHE A 1016 55.44 13.00 35.31
C PHE A 1016 54.55 12.92 36.55
N ASP A 1017 54.00 14.04 37.01
CA ASP A 1017 53.12 14.10 38.18
C ASP A 1017 51.82 13.32 37.95
N TYR A 1018 51.23 13.41 36.75
CA TYR A 1018 50.07 12.61 36.35
C TYR A 1018 50.36 11.10 36.39
N LEU A 1019 51.43 10.65 35.72
CA LEU A 1019 51.78 9.24 35.67
C LEU A 1019 52.19 8.71 37.06
N LYS A 1020 52.82 9.54 37.88
CA LYS A 1020 53.12 9.22 39.28
C LYS A 1020 51.82 9.06 40.10
N ALA A 1021 50.85 9.96 39.97
CA ALA A 1021 49.56 9.84 40.64
C ALA A 1021 48.82 8.55 40.23
N CYS A 1022 48.90 8.17 38.94
CA CYS A 1022 48.37 6.90 38.47
C CYS A 1022 49.07 5.69 39.11
N VAL A 1023 50.40 5.70 39.22
CA VAL A 1023 51.17 4.68 39.94
C VAL A 1023 50.80 4.63 41.42
N ASP A 1024 50.62 5.78 42.08
CA ASP A 1024 50.28 5.87 43.50
C ASP A 1024 48.89 5.27 43.79
N VAL A 1025 47.90 5.48 42.90
CA VAL A 1025 46.57 4.82 43.00
C VAL A 1025 46.67 3.30 42.81
N LEU A 1026 47.51 2.86 41.88
CA LEU A 1026 47.63 1.43 41.57
C LEU A 1026 48.38 0.67 42.65
N THR A 1027 49.43 1.26 43.23
CA THR A 1027 50.22 0.70 44.34
C THR A 1027 49.58 0.91 45.72
N ASN A 1028 48.44 1.60 45.79
CA ASN A 1028 47.77 2.02 47.03
C ASN A 1028 48.59 2.97 47.91
N ALA A 1029 49.59 3.67 47.35
CA ALA A 1029 50.32 4.72 48.06
C ALA A 1029 49.45 5.96 48.31
N THR A 1030 48.35 6.13 47.56
CA THR A 1030 47.31 7.15 47.80
C THR A 1030 45.93 6.53 47.55
N THR A 1031 44.90 7.00 48.25
CA THR A 1031 43.53 6.51 48.04
C THR A 1031 42.96 7.00 46.71
N PRO A 1032 42.12 6.20 46.01
CA PRO A 1032 41.54 6.58 44.73
C PRO A 1032 40.77 7.91 44.75
N ALA A 1033 40.12 8.24 45.87
CA ALA A 1033 39.41 9.51 46.04
C ALA A 1033 40.33 10.72 46.26
N GLN A 1034 41.51 10.52 46.88
CA GLN A 1034 42.43 11.60 47.21
C GLN A 1034 43.38 11.94 46.06
N ALA A 1035 43.71 10.97 45.22
CA ALA A 1035 44.67 11.17 44.14
C ALA A 1035 44.28 12.27 43.12
N PRO A 1036 43.02 12.34 42.63
CA PRO A 1036 42.57 13.44 41.74
C PRO A 1036 42.70 14.82 42.39
N ILE A 1037 42.40 14.92 43.69
CA ILE A 1037 42.48 16.16 44.46
C ILE A 1037 43.94 16.62 44.57
N THR A 1038 44.84 15.72 44.98
CA THR A 1038 46.27 16.02 45.14
C THR A 1038 46.92 16.41 43.81
N LEU A 1039 46.61 15.70 42.72
CA LEU A 1039 47.13 16.04 41.39
C LEU A 1039 46.62 17.41 40.94
N ALA A 1040 45.33 17.71 41.12
CA ALA A 1040 44.76 19.01 40.76
C ALA A 1040 45.42 20.17 41.53
N GLU A 1041 45.78 19.98 42.81
CA GLU A 1041 46.53 20.98 43.59
C GLU A 1041 47.96 21.18 43.09
N GLN A 1042 48.65 20.09 42.73
CA GLN A 1042 50.02 20.15 42.19
C GLN A 1042 50.05 20.86 40.83
N GLN A 1043 49.13 20.48 39.93
CA GLN A 1043 49.04 21.06 38.60
C GLN A 1043 48.58 22.53 38.61
N ARG A 1044 47.79 22.97 39.61
CA ARG A 1044 47.46 24.40 39.81
C ARG A 1044 48.69 25.26 40.11
N LYS A 1045 49.67 24.71 40.83
CA LYS A 1045 50.89 25.45 41.20
C LYS A 1045 51.88 25.57 40.02
N ARG A 1046 51.79 24.68 39.02
CA ARG A 1046 52.69 24.62 37.87
C ARG A 1046 51.93 24.22 36.59
N PRO A 1047 51.20 25.15 35.95
CA PRO A 1047 50.48 24.85 34.73
C PRO A 1047 51.45 24.80 33.54
N GLU A 1048 51.87 23.62 33.12
CA GLU A 1048 52.62 23.44 31.87
C GLU A 1048 51.71 22.96 30.73
N LYS A 1049 51.97 23.41 29.51
CA LYS A 1049 51.27 22.94 28.30
C LYS A 1049 51.89 21.63 27.83
N ILE A 1050 51.07 20.60 27.71
CA ILE A 1050 51.48 19.27 27.24
C ILE A 1050 51.44 19.24 25.72
N TYR A 1051 52.58 18.96 25.08
CA TYR A 1051 52.69 18.88 23.62
C TYR A 1051 52.86 17.44 23.15
N ASN A 1052 52.17 17.06 22.06
CA ASN A 1052 52.33 15.79 21.34
C ASN A 1052 52.15 14.49 22.18
N TRP A 1053 51.33 14.52 23.24
CA TRP A 1053 50.93 13.34 24.01
C TRP A 1053 49.47 12.95 23.71
N SER A 1054 49.20 11.68 23.39
CA SER A 1054 47.84 11.16 23.24
C SER A 1054 47.41 10.40 24.49
N PHE A 1055 46.21 10.71 24.99
CA PHE A 1055 45.59 9.99 26.11
C PHE A 1055 44.65 8.87 25.64
N ASP A 1056 44.50 8.68 24.32
CA ASP A 1056 43.50 7.77 23.75
C ASP A 1056 43.77 6.32 24.13
N LEU A 1057 45.04 5.93 24.29
CA LEU A 1057 45.46 4.61 24.75
C LEU A 1057 44.98 4.34 26.18
N MET A 1058 45.16 5.30 27.11
CA MET A 1058 44.61 5.20 28.45
C MET A 1058 43.09 5.16 28.46
N GLU A 1059 42.41 6.06 27.76
CA GLU A 1059 40.94 6.09 27.77
C GLU A 1059 40.30 4.84 27.17
N THR A 1060 40.90 4.31 26.09
CA THR A 1060 40.38 3.13 25.41
C THR A 1060 40.62 1.87 26.22
N PHE A 1061 41.78 1.77 26.88
CA PHE A 1061 42.23 0.51 27.47
C PHE A 1061 41.97 0.43 28.99
N LEU A 1062 41.89 1.54 29.73
CA LEU A 1062 41.64 1.56 31.18
C LEU A 1062 40.46 0.69 31.65
N PRO A 1063 39.26 0.72 31.00
CA PRO A 1063 38.13 -0.12 31.39
C PRO A 1063 38.37 -1.62 31.17
N GLN A 1064 39.41 -1.98 30.41
CA GLN A 1064 39.70 -3.34 29.96
C GLN A 1064 40.80 -4.00 30.81
N ILE A 1065 41.53 -3.27 31.65
CA ILE A 1065 42.71 -3.77 32.40
C ILE A 1065 42.32 -4.61 33.64
N GLY A 1066 41.02 -4.84 33.90
CA GLY A 1066 40.56 -5.71 34.99
C GLY A 1066 40.76 -5.12 36.39
N LEU A 1067 40.93 -3.81 36.50
CA LEU A 1067 41.09 -3.12 37.77
C LEU A 1067 39.74 -2.94 38.51
N PRO A 1068 39.76 -2.83 39.85
CA PRO A 1068 38.59 -2.44 40.64
C PRO A 1068 37.93 -1.16 40.10
N SER A 1069 36.60 -1.10 40.12
CA SER A 1069 35.83 -0.01 39.48
C SER A 1069 36.12 1.37 40.07
N ASP A 1070 36.43 1.45 41.36
CA ASP A 1070 36.86 2.65 42.07
C ASP A 1070 38.23 3.15 41.58
N LYS A 1071 39.17 2.24 41.33
CA LYS A 1071 40.47 2.58 40.72
C LYS A 1071 40.31 3.01 39.26
N VAL A 1072 39.49 2.32 38.48
CA VAL A 1072 39.21 2.71 37.08
C VAL A 1072 38.57 4.10 37.03
N ALA A 1073 37.60 4.38 37.91
CA ALA A 1073 36.98 5.70 38.01
C ALA A 1073 38.01 6.77 38.36
N ALA A 1074 38.85 6.53 39.37
CA ALA A 1074 39.89 7.46 39.79
C ALA A 1074 40.94 7.73 38.69
N LEU A 1075 41.42 6.68 38.01
CA LEU A 1075 42.36 6.83 36.88
C LEU A 1075 41.71 7.59 35.72
N THR A 1076 40.45 7.27 35.39
CA THR A 1076 39.69 8.00 34.37
C THR A 1076 39.52 9.47 34.74
N GLU A 1077 39.31 9.77 36.02
CA GLU A 1077 39.23 11.14 36.51
C GLU A 1077 40.59 11.87 36.44
N LEU A 1078 41.69 11.22 36.84
CA LEU A 1078 43.06 11.74 36.71
C LEU A 1078 43.41 12.06 35.25
N THR A 1079 43.07 11.17 34.32
CA THR A 1079 43.24 11.38 32.87
C THR A 1079 42.41 12.56 32.40
N ASN A 1080 41.13 12.63 32.77
CA ASN A 1080 40.25 13.73 32.39
C ASN A 1080 40.70 15.09 32.96
N LEU A 1081 41.18 15.13 34.21
CA LEU A 1081 41.71 16.34 34.83
C LEU A 1081 42.92 16.85 34.06
N THR A 1082 43.88 15.97 33.77
CA THR A 1082 45.10 16.31 33.03
C THR A 1082 44.78 16.73 31.59
N LYS A 1083 43.83 16.05 30.91
CA LYS A 1083 43.33 16.45 29.58
C LYS A 1083 42.63 17.81 29.56
N ARG A 1084 41.74 18.07 30.55
CA ARG A 1084 41.06 19.37 30.67
C ARG A 1084 42.09 20.48 30.83
N GLN A 1085 43.15 20.27 31.60
CA GLN A 1085 44.20 21.26 31.74
C GLN A 1085 45.04 21.42 30.45
N ALA A 1086 45.29 20.34 29.71
CA ALA A 1086 45.92 20.41 28.38
C ALA A 1086 45.10 21.24 27.37
N ALA A 1087 43.77 21.31 27.54
CA ALA A 1087 42.87 22.10 26.70
C ALA A 1087 42.65 23.57 27.16
N VAL A 1088 43.09 23.94 28.37
CA VAL A 1088 42.77 25.25 29.03
C VAL A 1088 43.95 26.25 29.01
N VAL A 1089 45.07 25.92 28.38
CA VAL A 1089 46.19 26.86 28.21
C VAL A 1089 46.22 27.36 26.76
N ASP A 1090 45.70 28.57 26.52
CA ASP A 1090 45.84 29.31 25.25
C ASP A 1090 47.32 29.61 24.96
#